data_AF-A0A9X5PG77-F1
#
_entry.id   AF-A0A9X5PG77-F1
#
_cell.length_a   1.000
_cell.length_b   1.000
_cell.length_c   1.000
_cell.angle_alpha   90.00
_cell.angle_beta   90.00
_cell.angle_gamma   90.00
#
_symmetry.space_group_name_H-M   'P 1'
#
loop_
_entity.id
_entity.type
_entity.pdbx_description
1 polymer ?
#
loop_
_entity_poly.entity_id
_entity_poly.type
_entity_poly.pdbx_seq_one_letter_code
_entity_poly.pdbx_strand_id
1 'polypeptide(L)'
;MESYMSQTIIALCTAEQLASTIPDWQQHNTQQIQTKQSRNPSGDMTDSTLLFEIFKFAAWGLDNKDNQEKVNELLYLAAQRGTELSNSAQKNKKQGEYAYQLTQELEILFRKGDLTALNTWFNEQQARPELSQRIKKHLAIKLSKFNKNKEKRKSFTPTQGCLVRPPQFTQHHPNSLRHLPQHSNWEIVIDETGMEFEQAEDLSINDYSLGRYVALTIPEGKAELDRLPETFHAAEEKPELLDKVINNILSQSVGVLGITAKDPLSFNRPRWFSGVYRLLQLVLRLLPLPNEGSKQVRVFIEQRGSFNADTDLEVLKQLLLSELQSIDEARFSQLLLSLEIAPKGKHPYLAHVDALAHCWGGSSAAQRLTKAKFKGHCFLTPESGDLERIYAALDGKTALSPHDWFQAVCALSGEPEHSLLREAMQQLGERCQTQPEIWQNYLQTVRQRLNEKDYHPKALDEILGWLQTYAPADNKLPPLLQLRFQAARLAADNHQGRMSLEAIQSLLDLGNQLKHEAAPEVAQVYNRLAVATTNIYEFDYAKQILQHALKLPEIAVGRQQYGRLLSGMGQIHAFLGEHQAAASFFAQAVETFEKLSDPAEAQKDIRQTNLYRLHNALDTGETWENIQPLVTSAFGSDLNKAARKFSSNPNGRFTHHALLRLFSVYPQQTASAQKNYLDNQAHWQSETGHPWQLIHLWRGWLAHFAGNDIIAAEAFNHALDEEADGLTLQWIVLTTAVLAERLGLGKSIPYPIATEAARLKTAFPQAPHAALQTLQKSEAKPEKLLAALKACLPFNFK
;
A
#
# COMPACT_ATOMS: atom_id res chain seq x y z
N MET A 1 -21.65 -59.29 -28.91
CA MET A 1 -20.89 -59.60 -30.14
C MET A 1 -20.24 -58.29 -30.56
N GLU A 2 -18.94 -58.04 -30.52
CA GLU A 2 -17.67 -58.76 -30.27
C GLU A 2 -16.72 -57.62 -29.80
N SER A 3 -16.12 -57.60 -28.62
CA SER A 3 -14.95 -58.34 -28.11
C SER A 3 -13.66 -58.22 -28.95
N TYR A 4 -12.63 -57.63 -28.30
CA TYR A 4 -11.22 -58.09 -28.19
C TYR A 4 -10.11 -57.07 -28.54
N MET A 5 -9.26 -56.90 -27.51
CA MET A 5 -7.82 -56.60 -27.50
C MET A 5 -7.35 -55.15 -27.70
N SER A 6 -6.27 -54.66 -27.08
CA SER A 6 -5.50 -54.95 -25.85
C SER A 6 -4.33 -53.94 -25.88
N GLN A 7 -4.00 -53.35 -24.73
CA GLN A 7 -2.63 -53.09 -24.27
C GLN A 7 -1.58 -52.31 -25.13
N THR A 8 -1.25 -51.12 -24.60
CA THR A 8 0.11 -50.65 -24.23
C THR A 8 1.04 -49.98 -25.28
N ILE A 9 1.62 -48.86 -24.83
CA ILE A 9 2.98 -48.30 -25.02
C ILE A 9 3.04 -46.88 -25.64
N ILE A 10 3.24 -45.91 -24.73
CA ILE A 10 4.17 -44.76 -24.76
C ILE A 10 4.85 -44.45 -26.10
N ALA A 11 4.62 -43.25 -26.63
CA ALA A 11 5.60 -42.55 -27.46
C ALA A 11 5.55 -41.04 -27.22
N LEU A 12 6.73 -40.50 -26.93
CA LEU A 12 7.06 -39.09 -26.74
C LEU A 12 6.71 -38.26 -27.99
N CYS A 13 5.99 -37.16 -27.81
CA CYS A 13 6.02 -36.04 -28.75
C CYS A 13 6.66 -34.84 -28.06
N THR A 14 7.84 -34.48 -28.55
CA THR A 14 8.63 -33.32 -28.16
C THR A 14 8.00 -32.02 -28.66
N ALA A 15 8.34 -30.91 -28.00
CA ALA A 15 7.76 -29.57 -28.14
C ALA A 15 7.96 -28.87 -29.51
N GLU A 16 8.38 -29.57 -30.56
CA GLU A 16 8.69 -28.97 -31.87
C GLU A 16 7.58 -29.13 -32.92
N GLN A 17 6.46 -29.82 -32.63
CA GLN A 17 5.37 -30.02 -33.60
C GLN A 17 4.05 -29.27 -33.31
N LEU A 18 4.00 -28.39 -32.30
CA LEU A 18 2.86 -27.49 -32.07
C LEU A 18 3.08 -26.06 -32.61
N ALA A 19 4.13 -25.82 -33.38
CA ALA A 19 4.46 -24.49 -33.91
C ALA A 19 3.89 -24.18 -35.32
N SER A 20 3.06 -25.04 -35.92
CA SER A 20 2.68 -24.90 -37.34
C SER A 20 1.19 -24.75 -37.66
N THR A 21 0.33 -24.39 -36.69
CA THR A 21 -1.11 -24.14 -37.00
C THR A 21 -1.70 -22.96 -36.21
N ILE A 22 -1.27 -21.72 -36.51
CA ILE A 22 -1.99 -20.48 -36.13
C ILE A 22 -1.96 -19.48 -37.32
N PRO A 23 -3.09 -18.81 -37.69
CA PRO A 23 -3.20 -17.97 -38.89
C PRO A 23 -2.48 -16.60 -38.86
N ASP A 24 -2.18 -16.08 -40.06
CA ASP A 24 -1.28 -14.95 -40.42
C ASP A 24 -1.56 -13.53 -39.84
N TRP A 25 -2.51 -13.33 -38.92
CA TRP A 25 -2.73 -12.00 -38.30
C TRP A 25 -1.94 -11.77 -37.01
N GLN A 26 -1.04 -12.69 -36.65
CA GLN A 26 -0.09 -12.55 -35.53
C GLN A 26 1.37 -12.33 -35.95
N GLN A 27 1.68 -12.12 -37.24
CA GLN A 27 3.05 -11.79 -37.68
C GLN A 27 3.44 -10.31 -37.57
N HIS A 28 2.51 -9.40 -37.25
CA HIS A 28 2.81 -7.96 -37.15
C HIS A 28 3.14 -7.42 -35.75
N ASN A 29 3.21 -8.26 -34.71
CA ASN A 29 3.57 -7.81 -33.36
C ASN A 29 4.82 -8.47 -32.75
N THR A 30 5.65 -9.14 -33.56
CA THR A 30 6.89 -9.79 -33.09
C THR A 30 8.17 -9.16 -33.66
N GLN A 31 8.06 -8.02 -34.36
CA GLN A 31 9.21 -7.21 -34.82
C GLN A 31 9.46 -5.92 -34.02
N GLN A 32 8.76 -5.70 -32.89
CA GLN A 32 8.98 -4.54 -32.00
C GLN A 32 9.42 -4.88 -30.57
N ILE A 33 10.03 -6.06 -30.35
CA ILE A 33 10.70 -6.39 -29.07
C ILE A 33 12.22 -6.62 -29.25
N GLN A 34 12.74 -6.50 -30.48
CA GLN A 34 14.18 -6.35 -30.74
C GLN A 34 14.51 -4.96 -31.29
N THR A 35 14.26 -3.93 -30.48
CA THR A 35 14.95 -2.61 -30.58
C THR A 35 14.71 -1.81 -29.28
N LYS A 36 15.08 -2.41 -28.16
CA LYS A 36 15.62 -1.65 -27.03
C LYS A 36 17.07 -2.09 -26.82
N GLN A 37 17.89 -1.86 -27.86
CA GLN A 37 19.22 -1.37 -27.56
C GLN A 37 19.00 -0.06 -26.80
N SER A 38 19.21 -0.11 -25.50
CA SER A 38 19.67 1.05 -24.75
C SER A 38 20.63 1.81 -25.67
N ARG A 39 20.30 3.07 -26.00
CA ARG A 39 21.34 4.01 -26.43
C ARG A 39 22.34 4.04 -25.29
N ASN A 40 23.40 3.24 -25.43
CA ASN A 40 24.57 3.26 -24.58
C ASN A 40 25.04 4.71 -24.47
N PRO A 41 25.11 5.31 -23.27
CA PRO A 41 25.93 6.49 -23.05
C PRO A 41 27.43 6.14 -23.02
N SER A 42 27.80 4.89 -23.30
CA SER A 42 29.13 4.31 -23.05
C SER A 42 30.05 4.21 -24.27
N GLY A 43 29.69 4.84 -25.40
CA GLY A 43 30.55 4.97 -26.57
C GLY A 43 31.79 5.84 -26.34
N ASP A 44 31.72 6.80 -25.41
CA ASP A 44 32.78 7.81 -25.17
C ASP A 44 33.63 7.58 -23.92
N MET A 45 33.40 6.50 -23.17
CA MET A 45 34.17 6.26 -21.94
C MET A 45 35.58 5.80 -22.28
N THR A 46 36.59 6.60 -21.93
CA THR A 46 38.00 6.24 -22.08
C THR A 46 38.37 5.05 -21.19
N ASP A 47 39.37 4.26 -21.61
CA ASP A 47 39.82 3.08 -20.85
C ASP A 47 40.28 3.43 -19.43
N SER A 48 40.87 4.62 -19.23
CA SER A 48 41.25 5.10 -17.91
C SER A 48 40.04 5.37 -17.00
N THR A 49 38.94 5.89 -17.56
CA THR A 49 37.67 6.14 -16.85
C THR A 49 36.98 4.84 -16.51
N LEU A 50 36.95 3.89 -17.45
CA LEU A 50 36.40 2.55 -17.24
C LEU A 50 37.11 1.84 -16.08
N LEU A 51 38.44 1.80 -16.09
CA LEU A 51 39.23 1.20 -15.01
C LEU A 51 39.05 1.91 -13.66
N PHE A 52 38.79 3.23 -13.67
CA PHE A 52 38.52 4.01 -12.47
C PHE A 52 37.14 3.71 -11.87
N GLU A 53 36.08 3.66 -12.69
CA GLU A 53 34.74 3.34 -12.22
C GLU A 53 34.67 1.90 -11.65
N ILE A 54 35.37 0.94 -12.27
CA ILE A 54 35.50 -0.43 -11.72
C ILE A 54 36.11 -0.41 -10.31
N PHE A 55 37.23 0.30 -10.14
CA PHE A 55 37.86 0.46 -8.83
C PHE A 55 36.92 1.13 -7.81
N LYS A 56 36.22 2.18 -8.23
CA LYS A 56 35.34 3.01 -7.38
C LYS A 56 34.15 2.22 -6.84
N PHE A 57 33.42 1.51 -7.70
CA PHE A 57 32.27 0.70 -7.28
C PHE A 57 32.71 -0.49 -6.43
N ALA A 58 33.83 -1.14 -6.76
CA ALA A 58 34.40 -2.20 -5.92
C ALA A 58 34.84 -1.68 -4.53
N ALA A 59 35.39 -0.46 -4.45
CA ALA A 59 35.76 0.20 -3.20
C ALA A 59 34.57 0.70 -2.37
N TRP A 60 33.35 0.66 -2.91
CA TRP A 60 32.11 0.96 -2.17
C TRP A 60 31.46 -0.26 -1.54
N GLY A 61 31.96 -1.47 -1.84
CA GLY A 61 31.44 -2.74 -1.33
C GLY A 61 30.58 -3.46 -2.36
N LEU A 62 30.95 -4.73 -2.65
CA LEU A 62 30.24 -5.62 -3.58
C LEU A 62 29.21 -6.52 -2.88
N ASP A 63 29.04 -6.34 -1.57
CA ASP A 63 27.91 -6.85 -0.79
C ASP A 63 26.59 -6.15 -1.18
N ASN A 64 26.66 -4.95 -1.76
CA ASN A 64 25.52 -4.28 -2.40
C ASN A 64 25.33 -4.80 -3.84
N LYS A 65 24.11 -5.28 -4.13
CA LYS A 65 23.73 -5.86 -5.42
C LYS A 65 23.91 -4.90 -6.60
N ASP A 66 23.61 -3.62 -6.44
CA ASP A 66 23.72 -2.62 -7.52
C ASP A 66 25.17 -2.36 -7.90
N ASN A 67 26.07 -2.29 -6.90
CA ASN A 67 27.51 -2.15 -7.14
C ASN A 67 28.08 -3.40 -7.83
N GLN A 68 27.62 -4.59 -7.43
CA GLN A 68 28.01 -5.86 -8.03
C GLN A 68 27.59 -5.95 -9.50
N GLU A 69 26.34 -5.60 -9.81
CA GLU A 69 25.82 -5.56 -11.17
C GLU A 69 26.59 -4.54 -12.03
N LYS A 70 26.86 -3.34 -11.51
CA LYS A 70 27.61 -2.32 -12.23
C LYS A 70 29.06 -2.72 -12.52
N VAL A 71 29.74 -3.35 -11.56
CA VAL A 71 31.11 -3.86 -11.79
C VAL A 71 31.11 -4.98 -12.82
N ASN A 72 30.12 -5.89 -12.80
CA ASN A 72 30.01 -6.96 -13.79
C ASN A 72 29.79 -6.41 -15.20
N GLU A 73 28.93 -5.40 -15.35
CA GLU A 73 28.72 -4.69 -16.63
C GLU A 73 30.02 -4.06 -17.15
N LEU A 74 30.75 -3.34 -16.30
CA LEU A 74 32.01 -2.69 -16.68
C LEU A 74 33.13 -3.69 -16.99
N LEU A 75 33.18 -4.83 -16.28
CA LEU A 75 34.10 -5.93 -16.60
C LEU A 75 33.79 -6.56 -17.96
N TYR A 76 32.50 -6.73 -18.29
CA TYR A 76 32.08 -7.21 -19.58
C TYR A 76 32.49 -6.26 -20.71
N LEU A 77 32.30 -4.95 -20.51
CA LEU A 77 32.77 -3.91 -21.44
C LEU A 77 34.30 -3.93 -21.60
N ALA A 78 35.06 -4.13 -20.51
CA ALA A 78 36.52 -4.25 -20.58
C ALA A 78 36.95 -5.48 -21.40
N ALA A 79 36.25 -6.61 -21.23
CA ALA A 79 36.52 -7.85 -21.96
C ALA A 79 36.26 -7.71 -23.47
N GLN A 80 35.23 -6.95 -23.87
CA GLN A 80 34.95 -6.67 -25.28
C GLN A 80 36.03 -5.80 -25.96
N ARG A 81 36.71 -4.94 -25.20
CA ARG A 81 37.72 -3.99 -25.74
C ARG A 81 39.12 -4.59 -25.84
N GLY A 82 39.38 -5.75 -25.24
CA GLY A 82 40.62 -6.50 -25.41
C GLY A 82 41.16 -7.13 -24.12
N THR A 83 42.02 -8.13 -24.30
CA THR A 83 42.56 -8.96 -23.21
C THR A 83 43.40 -8.16 -22.20
N GLU A 84 44.20 -7.21 -22.67
CA GLU A 84 45.04 -6.36 -21.80
C GLU A 84 44.20 -5.44 -20.90
N LEU A 85 43.13 -4.87 -21.45
CA LEU A 85 42.22 -4.02 -20.68
C LEU A 85 41.40 -4.84 -19.69
N SER A 86 40.96 -6.03 -20.08
CA SER A 86 40.27 -6.98 -19.19
C SER A 86 41.13 -7.37 -17.97
N ASN A 87 42.41 -7.68 -18.20
CA ASN A 87 43.36 -7.97 -17.12
C ASN A 87 43.56 -6.76 -16.19
N SER A 88 43.65 -5.56 -16.77
CA SER A 88 43.76 -4.31 -16.02
C SER A 88 42.49 -4.02 -15.22
N ALA A 89 41.31 -4.34 -15.76
CA ALA A 89 40.01 -4.17 -15.12
C ALA A 89 39.87 -5.10 -13.91
N GLN A 90 40.26 -6.37 -14.05
CA GLN A 90 40.26 -7.32 -12.95
C GLN A 90 41.25 -6.93 -11.84
N LYS A 91 42.41 -6.37 -12.20
CA LYS A 91 43.37 -5.80 -11.24
C LYS A 91 42.76 -4.61 -10.48
N ASN A 92 42.03 -3.73 -11.16
CA ASN A 92 41.37 -2.57 -10.53
C ASN A 92 40.21 -2.97 -9.62
N LYS A 93 39.43 -4.00 -9.99
CA LYS A 93 38.43 -4.60 -9.11
C LYS A 93 39.06 -5.08 -7.80
N LYS A 94 40.11 -5.90 -7.87
CA LYS A 94 40.83 -6.40 -6.68
C LYS A 94 41.38 -5.27 -5.81
N GLN A 95 41.92 -4.22 -6.43
CA GLN A 95 42.38 -3.04 -5.69
C GLN A 95 41.22 -2.29 -5.01
N GLY A 96 40.04 -2.26 -5.62
CA GLY A 96 38.84 -1.67 -5.03
C GLY A 96 38.33 -2.48 -3.84
N GLU A 97 38.20 -3.81 -3.98
CA GLU A 97 37.82 -4.71 -2.88
C GLU A 97 38.78 -4.58 -1.69
N TYR A 98 40.09 -4.47 -1.94
CA TYR A 98 41.07 -4.25 -0.88
C TYR A 98 40.97 -2.85 -0.25
N ALA A 99 40.66 -1.81 -1.05
CA ALA A 99 40.37 -0.48 -0.52
C ALA A 99 39.14 -0.45 0.39
N TYR A 100 38.12 -1.26 0.08
CA TYR A 100 36.92 -1.41 0.91
C TYR A 100 37.27 -2.02 2.27
N GLN A 101 38.04 -3.10 2.31
CA GLN A 101 38.51 -3.72 3.56
C GLN A 101 39.29 -2.74 4.44
N LEU A 102 40.26 -2.03 3.89
CA LEU A 102 41.01 -1.00 4.62
C LEU A 102 40.11 0.17 5.07
N THR A 103 39.05 0.49 4.33
CA THR A 103 38.09 1.53 4.73
C THR A 103 37.25 1.06 5.92
N GLN A 104 36.89 -0.22 6.01
CA GLN A 104 36.20 -0.78 7.17
C GLN A 104 37.09 -0.74 8.42
N GLU A 105 38.38 -1.10 8.30
CA GLU A 105 39.35 -0.97 9.40
C GLU A 105 39.50 0.49 9.85
N LEU A 106 39.67 1.41 8.90
CA LEU A 106 39.73 2.85 9.14
C LEU A 106 38.50 3.35 9.90
N GLU A 107 37.31 2.90 9.51
CA GLU A 107 36.06 3.29 10.16
C GLU A 107 35.94 2.74 11.60
N ILE A 108 36.35 1.50 11.83
CA ILE A 108 36.39 0.90 13.17
C ILE A 108 37.32 1.71 14.09
N LEU A 109 38.54 2.03 13.62
CA LEU A 109 39.50 2.85 14.37
C LEU A 109 38.97 4.26 14.61
N PHE A 110 38.34 4.86 13.60
CA PHE A 110 37.74 6.19 13.71
C PHE A 110 36.62 6.24 14.76
N ARG A 111 35.77 5.20 14.82
CA ARG A 111 34.66 5.08 15.78
C ARG A 111 35.13 4.85 17.21
N LYS A 112 36.25 4.15 17.43
CA LYS A 112 36.85 3.97 18.76
C LYS A 112 37.37 5.26 19.40
N GLY A 113 37.56 6.33 18.60
CA GLY A 113 37.89 7.66 19.09
C GLY A 113 39.36 7.87 19.51
N ASP A 114 40.20 6.86 19.41
CA ASP A 114 41.65 6.94 19.65
C ASP A 114 42.37 7.55 18.43
N LEU A 115 42.61 8.86 18.49
CA LEU A 115 43.27 9.62 17.44
C LEU A 115 44.72 9.19 17.21
N THR A 116 45.41 8.72 18.25
CA THR A 116 46.81 8.30 18.17
C THR A 116 46.90 6.99 17.40
N ALA A 117 46.10 5.99 17.77
CA ALA A 117 46.05 4.71 17.06
C ALA A 117 45.59 4.87 15.60
N LEU A 118 44.59 5.73 15.34
CA LEU A 118 44.11 6.03 13.99
C LEU A 118 45.20 6.66 13.12
N ASN A 119 45.89 7.68 13.62
CA ASN A 119 46.92 8.38 12.87
C ASN A 119 48.13 7.49 12.61
N THR A 120 48.55 6.68 13.58
CA THR A 120 49.63 5.70 13.41
C THR A 120 49.29 4.70 12.32
N TRP A 121 48.12 4.05 12.40
CA TRP A 121 47.67 3.10 11.38
C TRP A 121 47.56 3.75 10.01
N PHE A 122 46.99 4.96 9.91
CA PHE A 122 46.84 5.66 8.63
C PHE A 122 48.19 6.00 8.00
N ASN A 123 49.13 6.52 8.80
CA ASN A 123 50.48 6.84 8.33
C ASN A 123 51.23 5.58 7.90
N GLU A 124 51.07 4.46 8.61
CA GLU A 124 51.61 3.16 8.18
C GLU A 124 51.04 2.74 6.81
N GLN A 125 49.73 2.84 6.59
CA GLN A 125 49.14 2.54 5.28
C GLN A 125 49.67 3.46 4.18
N GLN A 126 49.89 4.75 4.48
CA GLN A 126 50.46 5.70 3.52
C GLN A 126 51.93 5.43 3.20
N ALA A 127 52.70 4.95 4.18
CA ALA A 127 54.12 4.61 4.03
C ALA A 127 54.36 3.25 3.35
N ARG A 128 53.37 2.35 3.31
CA ARG A 128 53.49 1.03 2.66
C ARG A 128 53.88 1.16 1.17
N PRO A 129 55.05 0.64 0.74
CA PRO A 129 55.51 0.75 -0.65
C PRO A 129 54.62 -0.04 -1.63
N GLU A 130 54.04 -1.15 -1.17
CA GLU A 130 53.25 -2.08 -1.98
C GLU A 130 51.81 -1.59 -2.22
N LEU A 131 51.34 -0.61 -1.44
CA LEU A 131 49.97 -0.11 -1.54
C LEU A 131 49.85 0.88 -2.70
N SER A 132 48.90 0.65 -3.61
CA SER A 132 48.74 1.49 -4.79
C SER A 132 48.34 2.93 -4.44
N GLN A 133 48.80 3.89 -5.23
CA GLN A 133 48.50 5.32 -5.03
C GLN A 133 46.99 5.62 -5.06
N ARG A 134 46.21 4.81 -5.79
CA ARG A 134 44.74 4.91 -5.82
C ARG A 134 44.09 4.57 -4.49
N ILE A 135 44.56 3.52 -3.81
CA ILE A 135 44.05 3.12 -2.48
C ILE A 135 44.44 4.17 -1.44
N LYS A 136 45.70 4.63 -1.46
CA LYS A 136 46.20 5.72 -0.60
C LYS A 136 45.35 6.99 -0.70
N LYS A 137 45.01 7.40 -1.94
CA LYS A 137 44.14 8.55 -2.21
C LYS A 137 42.70 8.28 -1.74
N HIS A 138 42.17 7.08 -1.94
CA HIS A 138 40.83 6.70 -1.47
C HIS A 138 40.72 6.81 0.06
N LEU A 139 41.68 6.26 0.79
CA LEU A 139 41.72 6.32 2.26
C LEU A 139 41.81 7.76 2.76
N ALA A 140 42.63 8.62 2.13
CA ALA A 140 42.73 10.03 2.47
C ALA A 140 41.40 10.79 2.26
N ILE A 141 40.70 10.51 1.16
CA ILE A 141 39.37 11.09 0.90
C ILE A 141 38.35 10.62 1.95
N LYS A 142 38.36 9.33 2.31
CA LYS A 142 37.45 8.77 3.32
C LYS A 142 37.71 9.36 4.71
N LEU A 143 38.96 9.42 5.15
CA LEU A 143 39.33 10.06 6.42
C LEU A 143 38.94 11.55 6.45
N SER A 144 39.18 12.28 5.36
CA SER A 144 38.73 13.68 5.23
C SER A 144 37.21 13.81 5.35
N LYS A 145 36.43 12.91 4.72
CA LYS A 145 34.97 12.88 4.85
C LYS A 145 34.52 12.56 6.29
N PHE A 146 35.16 11.60 6.96
CA PHE A 146 34.87 11.28 8.36
C PHE A 146 35.17 12.47 9.28
N ASN A 147 36.29 13.16 9.09
CA ASN A 147 36.63 14.38 9.83
C ASN A 147 35.65 15.51 9.56
N LYS A 148 35.29 15.79 8.30
CA LYS A 148 34.26 16.78 7.95
C LYS A 148 32.90 16.45 8.58
N ASN A 149 32.51 15.18 8.63
CA ASN A 149 31.28 14.75 9.30
C ASN A 149 31.37 14.87 10.83
N LYS A 150 32.53 14.63 11.43
CA LYS A 150 32.79 14.84 12.86
C LYS A 150 32.78 16.32 13.23
N GLU A 151 33.35 17.17 12.38
CA GLU A 151 33.29 18.63 12.52
C GLU A 151 31.85 19.14 12.37
N LYS A 152 31.08 18.66 11.38
CA LYS A 152 29.64 18.92 11.27
C LYS A 152 28.83 18.50 12.51
N ARG A 153 29.25 17.44 13.22
CA ARG A 153 28.65 16.99 14.48
C ARG A 153 29.11 17.83 15.70
N LYS A 154 30.32 18.41 15.67
CA LYS A 154 30.85 19.30 16.73
C LYS A 154 30.36 20.75 16.58
N SER A 155 30.13 21.20 15.36
CA SER A 155 29.51 22.49 15.03
C SER A 155 27.97 22.41 15.00
N PHE A 156 27.39 21.38 15.63
CA PHE A 156 25.95 21.25 15.76
C PHE A 156 25.47 22.13 16.92
N THR A 157 25.56 23.45 16.74
CA THR A 157 24.46 24.30 17.19
C THR A 157 23.23 23.82 16.42
N PRO A 158 22.08 23.57 17.07
CA PRO A 158 20.88 23.21 16.34
C PRO A 158 20.60 24.36 15.38
N THR A 159 20.83 24.12 14.08
CA THR A 159 20.22 24.93 13.04
C THR A 159 18.75 24.84 13.37
N GLN A 160 18.11 25.99 13.59
CA GLN A 160 16.68 26.06 13.84
C GLN A 160 16.02 25.27 12.69
N GLY A 161 15.57 24.04 12.98
CA GLY A 161 15.04 23.16 11.94
C GLY A 161 13.83 23.82 11.32
N CYS A 162 13.54 23.52 10.05
CA CYS A 162 12.39 24.07 9.33
C CYS A 162 11.16 24.18 10.25
N LEU A 163 10.66 25.39 10.46
CA LEU A 163 9.64 25.74 11.44
C LEU A 163 8.21 25.46 10.93
N VAL A 164 8.07 24.88 9.73
CA VAL A 164 6.76 24.45 9.22
C VAL A 164 6.17 23.38 10.13
N ARG A 165 4.90 23.59 10.50
CA ARG A 165 4.13 22.66 11.33
C ARG A 165 3.38 21.72 10.41
N PRO A 166 3.61 20.40 10.47
CA PRO A 166 2.88 19.48 9.62
C PRO A 166 1.38 19.53 9.89
N PRO A 167 0.54 19.68 8.84
CA PRO A 167 -0.90 19.64 9.03
C PRO A 167 -1.34 18.23 9.45
N GLN A 168 -2.36 18.19 10.32
CA GLN A 168 -3.05 16.96 10.72
C GLN A 168 -4.31 16.80 9.89
N PHE A 169 -4.47 15.65 9.24
CA PHE A 169 -5.66 15.30 8.49
C PHE A 169 -5.77 13.78 8.35
N THR A 170 -7.00 13.27 8.28
CA THR A 170 -7.32 11.84 8.17
C THR A 170 -7.57 11.42 6.72
N GLN A 171 -8.29 12.24 5.94
CA GLN A 171 -8.68 11.93 4.56
C GLN A 171 -8.04 12.86 3.54
N HIS A 172 -8.12 14.18 3.74
CA HIS A 172 -7.71 15.18 2.74
C HIS A 172 -6.86 16.28 3.35
N HIS A 173 -5.91 16.79 2.55
CA HIS A 173 -5.07 17.91 2.95
C HIS A 173 -5.92 19.18 3.17
N PRO A 174 -5.65 20.02 4.20
CA PRO A 174 -6.46 21.21 4.51
C PRO A 174 -6.55 22.22 3.36
N ASN A 175 -5.50 22.32 2.54
CA ASN A 175 -5.48 23.17 1.35
C ASN A 175 -5.87 22.44 0.05
N SER A 176 -6.52 21.28 0.14
CA SER A 176 -7.03 20.58 -1.05
C SER A 176 -8.18 21.39 -1.66
N LEU A 177 -7.95 21.95 -2.86
CA LEU A 177 -8.86 22.89 -3.52
C LEU A 177 -10.31 22.40 -3.59
N ARG A 178 -10.54 21.16 -4.05
CA ARG A 178 -11.90 20.63 -4.20
C ARG A 178 -12.64 20.41 -2.89
N HIS A 179 -11.93 20.28 -1.77
CA HIS A 179 -12.50 20.04 -0.44
C HIS A 179 -12.76 21.34 0.34
N LEU A 180 -12.51 22.51 -0.25
CA LEU A 180 -12.85 23.77 0.39
C LEU A 180 -14.36 24.01 0.40
N PRO A 181 -14.85 24.84 1.34
CA PRO A 181 -16.25 25.27 1.35
C PRO A 181 -16.63 26.00 0.05
N GLN A 182 -17.88 25.85 -0.35
CA GLN A 182 -18.43 26.52 -1.51
C GLN A 182 -18.36 28.06 -1.37
N HIS A 183 -17.96 28.73 -2.45
CA HIS A 183 -17.90 30.19 -2.49
C HIS A 183 -18.17 30.75 -3.89
N SER A 184 -18.78 31.93 -3.98
CA SER A 184 -19.14 32.54 -5.27
C SER A 184 -18.02 33.37 -5.90
N ASN A 185 -17.10 33.89 -5.08
CA ASN A 185 -16.05 34.81 -5.52
C ASN A 185 -14.66 34.25 -5.23
N TRP A 186 -13.85 34.02 -6.26
CA TRP A 186 -12.51 33.45 -6.12
C TRP A 186 -11.46 34.31 -6.80
N GLU A 187 -10.30 34.42 -6.15
CA GLU A 187 -9.08 34.87 -6.77
C GLU A 187 -8.13 33.68 -6.97
N ILE A 188 -7.55 33.58 -8.16
CA ILE A 188 -6.55 32.57 -8.50
C ILE A 188 -5.28 33.31 -8.86
N VAL A 189 -4.18 33.00 -8.18
CA VAL A 189 -2.87 33.57 -8.47
C VAL A 189 -1.93 32.45 -8.88
N ILE A 190 -1.28 32.60 -10.03
CA ILE A 190 -0.41 31.58 -10.62
C ILE A 190 1.01 32.12 -10.71
N ASP A 191 1.95 31.28 -10.27
CA ASP A 191 3.37 31.44 -10.50
C ASP A 191 4.01 30.08 -10.79
N GLU A 192 5.28 30.07 -11.11
CA GLU A 192 6.02 28.92 -11.58
C GLU A 192 7.37 28.76 -10.88
N THR A 193 7.99 27.60 -11.06
CA THR A 193 9.40 27.42 -10.70
C THR A 193 10.07 26.45 -11.66
N GLY A 194 11.40 26.45 -11.67
CA GLY A 194 12.21 25.68 -12.61
C GLY A 194 12.58 26.48 -13.86
N MET A 195 13.31 25.83 -14.76
CA MET A 195 13.86 26.44 -15.98
C MET A 195 13.35 25.72 -17.24
N GLU A 196 13.17 24.40 -17.17
CA GLU A 196 12.84 23.54 -18.30
C GLU A 196 11.34 23.20 -18.33
N PHE A 197 10.60 23.89 -19.19
CA PHE A 197 9.15 23.70 -19.37
C PHE A 197 8.78 23.01 -20.68
N GLU A 198 9.68 23.02 -21.67
CA GLU A 198 9.44 22.48 -23.02
C GLU A 198 10.23 21.21 -23.33
N GLN A 199 11.34 20.96 -22.61
CA GLN A 199 12.23 19.81 -22.78
C GLN A 199 12.42 19.06 -21.45
N ALA A 200 11.31 18.63 -20.86
CA ALA A 200 11.29 18.05 -19.52
C ALA A 200 11.34 16.51 -19.50
N GLU A 201 11.32 15.85 -20.65
CA GLU A 201 11.13 14.40 -20.77
C GLU A 201 12.21 13.60 -20.03
N ASP A 202 13.46 14.05 -20.11
CA ASP A 202 14.61 13.35 -19.51
C ASP A 202 14.89 13.75 -18.04
N LEU A 203 14.20 14.76 -17.51
CA LEU A 203 14.42 15.25 -16.14
C LEU A 203 13.75 14.38 -15.08
N SER A 204 14.39 14.23 -13.92
CA SER A 204 13.76 13.58 -12.77
C SER A 204 12.60 14.45 -12.22
N ILE A 205 11.57 13.83 -11.64
CA ILE A 205 10.47 14.56 -10.99
C ILE A 205 10.93 15.45 -9.82
N ASN A 206 12.07 15.11 -9.22
CA ASN A 206 12.70 15.88 -8.14
C ASN A 206 13.78 16.85 -8.64
N ASP A 207 13.97 16.97 -9.96
CA ASP A 207 14.96 17.89 -10.52
C ASP A 207 14.54 19.34 -10.27
N TYR A 208 15.46 20.18 -9.80
CA TYR A 208 15.18 21.59 -9.51
C TYR A 208 14.96 22.40 -10.80
N SER A 209 15.52 21.96 -11.92
CA SER A 209 15.34 22.59 -13.23
C SER A 209 13.99 22.28 -13.87
N LEU A 210 13.30 21.22 -13.43
CA LEU A 210 11.98 20.85 -13.95
C LEU A 210 10.95 21.98 -13.73
N GLY A 211 10.30 22.40 -14.82
CA GLY A 211 9.21 23.37 -14.79
C GLY A 211 8.01 22.88 -13.98
N ARG A 212 7.50 23.75 -13.12
CA ARG A 212 6.33 23.50 -12.27
C ARG A 212 5.45 24.73 -12.26
N TYR A 213 4.14 24.51 -12.29
CA TYR A 213 3.12 25.54 -12.27
C TYR A 213 2.34 25.41 -10.98
N VAL A 214 2.15 26.51 -10.27
CA VAL A 214 1.48 26.53 -8.96
C VAL A 214 0.40 27.59 -8.96
N ALA A 215 -0.79 27.19 -8.51
CA ALA A 215 -1.92 28.05 -8.28
C ALA A 215 -2.21 28.14 -6.78
N LEU A 216 -2.41 29.36 -6.30
CA LEU A 216 -3.00 29.68 -5.02
C LEU A 216 -4.42 30.22 -5.27
N THR A 217 -5.41 29.60 -4.67
CA THR A 217 -6.82 29.96 -4.83
C THR A 217 -7.37 30.49 -3.51
N ILE A 218 -7.95 31.69 -3.54
CA ILE A 218 -8.38 32.44 -2.37
C ILE A 218 -9.88 32.72 -2.50
N PRO A 219 -10.72 32.25 -1.55
CA PRO A 219 -12.10 32.69 -1.46
C PRO A 219 -12.16 34.11 -0.88
N GLU A 220 -12.73 35.05 -1.64
CA GLU A 220 -12.75 36.48 -1.27
C GLU A 220 -13.42 36.70 0.09
N GLY A 221 -12.72 37.37 1.02
CA GLY A 221 -13.22 37.67 2.36
C GLY A 221 -13.26 36.48 3.33
N LYS A 222 -12.70 35.31 2.97
CA LYS A 222 -12.67 34.11 3.82
C LYS A 222 -11.28 33.70 4.29
N ALA A 223 -10.21 34.14 3.61
CA ALA A 223 -8.84 33.87 4.01
C ALA A 223 -8.07 35.18 4.21
N GLU A 224 -7.28 35.23 5.28
CA GLU A 224 -6.45 36.38 5.64
C GLU A 224 -4.97 35.98 5.57
N LEU A 225 -4.41 36.05 4.37
CA LEU A 225 -2.97 35.86 4.17
C LEU A 225 -2.19 37.09 4.64
N ASP A 226 -1.05 36.88 5.29
CA ASP A 226 -0.19 37.95 5.81
C ASP A 226 0.25 38.89 4.67
N ARG A 227 0.26 40.21 4.89
CA ARG A 227 0.78 41.13 3.87
C ARG A 227 2.29 40.99 3.73
N LEU A 228 2.76 40.69 2.52
CA LEU A 228 4.18 40.59 2.17
C LEU A 228 4.67 41.85 1.41
N PRO A 229 5.98 42.18 1.48
CA PRO A 229 6.54 43.30 0.73
C PRO A 229 6.40 43.11 -0.79
N GLU A 230 6.23 44.21 -1.54
CA GLU A 230 6.21 44.17 -3.02
C GLU A 230 7.53 43.68 -3.63
N THR A 231 8.63 43.78 -2.87
CA THR A 231 9.97 43.32 -3.26
C THR A 231 10.26 41.87 -2.86
N PHE A 232 9.28 41.16 -2.30
CA PHE A 232 9.48 39.78 -1.86
C PHE A 232 9.83 38.88 -3.06
N HIS A 233 10.91 38.12 -2.93
CA HIS A 233 11.26 37.06 -3.87
C HIS A 233 11.79 35.83 -3.14
N ALA A 234 11.08 34.72 -3.22
CA ALA A 234 11.30 33.55 -2.36
C ALA A 234 12.72 32.97 -2.43
N ALA A 235 13.41 33.10 -3.56
CA ALA A 235 14.80 32.65 -3.74
C ALA A 235 15.82 33.49 -2.95
N GLU A 236 15.48 34.74 -2.60
CA GLU A 236 16.34 35.69 -1.90
C GLU A 236 16.02 35.79 -0.40
N GLU A 237 14.91 35.20 0.02
CA GLU A 237 14.38 35.33 1.37
C GLU A 237 14.97 34.34 2.38
N LYS A 238 14.92 34.72 3.66
CA LYS A 238 15.41 33.88 4.75
C LYS A 238 14.50 32.65 4.95
N PRO A 239 15.05 31.45 5.25
CA PRO A 239 14.26 30.24 5.47
C PRO A 239 13.16 30.38 6.52
N GLU A 240 13.38 31.16 7.59
CA GLU A 240 12.42 31.37 8.67
C GLU A 240 11.20 32.16 8.21
N LEU A 241 11.39 33.14 7.32
CA LEU A 241 10.29 33.91 6.73
C LEU A 241 9.48 33.01 5.78
N LEU A 242 10.15 32.22 4.93
CA LEU A 242 9.49 31.24 4.07
C LEU A 242 8.67 30.22 4.87
N ASP A 243 9.22 29.72 5.97
CA ASP A 243 8.50 28.81 6.88
C ASP A 243 7.27 29.48 7.49
N LYS A 244 7.35 30.77 7.84
CA LYS A 244 6.21 31.55 8.34
C LYS A 244 5.13 31.70 7.26
N VAL A 245 5.51 32.04 6.03
CA VAL A 245 4.56 32.18 4.91
C VAL A 245 3.84 30.85 4.63
N ILE A 246 4.58 29.73 4.55
CA ILE A 246 3.96 28.42 4.35
C ILE A 246 3.05 28.03 5.53
N ASN A 247 3.45 28.29 6.78
CA ASN A 247 2.57 28.07 7.94
C ASN A 247 1.30 28.92 7.88
N ASN A 248 1.38 30.17 7.42
CA ASN A 248 0.22 31.03 7.22
C ASN A 248 -0.73 30.39 6.20
N ILE A 249 -0.24 29.98 5.03
CA ILE A 249 -1.04 29.29 4.00
C ILE A 249 -1.68 28.01 4.54
N LEU A 250 -0.92 27.16 5.25
CA LEU A 250 -1.42 25.92 5.85
C LEU A 250 -2.53 26.14 6.90
N SER A 251 -2.59 27.33 7.49
CA SER A 251 -3.59 27.68 8.52
C SER A 251 -4.86 28.32 7.94
N GLN A 252 -4.87 28.66 6.65
CA GLN A 252 -5.95 29.39 6.00
C GLN A 252 -6.77 28.48 5.07
N SER A 253 -8.04 28.83 4.87
CA SER A 253 -8.96 28.13 3.96
C SER A 253 -8.72 28.52 2.49
N VAL A 254 -7.49 28.32 2.03
CA VAL A 254 -7.04 28.58 0.66
C VAL A 254 -6.69 27.27 -0.03
N GLY A 255 -6.87 27.20 -1.34
CA GLY A 255 -6.58 26.00 -2.12
C GLY A 255 -5.23 26.13 -2.79
N VAL A 256 -4.42 25.08 -2.69
CA VAL A 256 -3.13 24.98 -3.36
C VAL A 256 -3.24 23.87 -4.39
N LEU A 257 -2.88 24.17 -5.63
CA LEU A 257 -2.78 23.17 -6.69
C LEU A 257 -1.55 23.43 -7.52
N GLY A 258 -0.81 22.38 -7.87
CA GLY A 258 0.28 22.50 -8.80
C GLY A 258 0.48 21.26 -9.66
N ILE A 259 0.97 21.48 -10.87
CA ILE A 259 1.32 20.43 -11.83
C ILE A 259 2.74 20.65 -12.35
N THR A 260 3.37 19.58 -12.82
CA THR A 260 4.70 19.66 -13.43
C THR A 260 4.61 19.77 -14.95
N ALA A 261 5.65 20.28 -15.60
CA ALA A 261 5.75 20.25 -17.07
C ALA A 261 5.72 18.81 -17.64
N LYS A 262 6.02 17.80 -16.81
CA LYS A 262 5.92 16.37 -17.14
C LYS A 262 4.58 15.72 -16.79
N ASP A 263 3.59 16.50 -16.35
CA ASP A 263 2.29 15.92 -15.98
C ASP A 263 1.67 15.19 -17.19
N PRO A 264 0.97 14.06 -17.00
CA PRO A 264 0.25 13.39 -18.08
C PRO A 264 -0.75 14.29 -18.84
N LEU A 265 -1.21 15.40 -18.25
CA LEU A 265 -2.05 16.40 -18.93
C LEU A 265 -1.26 17.28 -19.92
N SER A 266 0.08 17.29 -19.84
CA SER A 266 0.95 18.06 -20.72
C SER A 266 0.80 17.62 -22.18
N PHE A 267 0.91 18.58 -23.09
CA PHE A 267 0.96 18.29 -24.51
C PHE A 267 2.27 17.57 -24.88
N ASN A 268 2.27 16.78 -25.95
CA ASN A 268 3.46 16.09 -26.45
C ASN A 268 4.64 17.03 -26.80
N ARG A 269 4.35 18.31 -27.05
CA ARG A 269 5.34 19.38 -27.28
C ARG A 269 4.86 20.62 -26.55
N PRO A 270 5.01 20.66 -25.22
CA PRO A 270 4.42 21.71 -24.41
C PRO A 270 5.18 23.03 -24.63
N ARG A 271 4.43 24.14 -24.66
CA ARG A 271 4.98 25.48 -24.47
C ARG A 271 4.70 25.92 -23.04
N TRP A 272 5.45 26.89 -22.52
CA TRP A 272 5.24 27.38 -21.15
C TRP A 272 3.76 27.70 -20.87
N PHE A 273 3.12 28.48 -21.74
CA PHE A 273 1.71 28.88 -21.56
C PHE A 273 0.72 27.73 -21.69
N SER A 274 1.07 26.65 -22.40
CA SER A 274 0.24 25.45 -22.47
C SER A 274 0.11 24.76 -21.11
N GLY A 275 1.15 24.81 -20.27
CA GLY A 275 1.08 24.30 -18.90
C GLY A 275 0.23 25.19 -17.98
N VAL A 276 0.33 26.52 -18.14
CA VAL A 276 -0.58 27.47 -17.46
C VAL A 276 -2.04 27.19 -17.83
N TYR A 277 -2.30 26.96 -19.12
CA TYR A 277 -3.62 26.56 -19.60
C TYR A 277 -4.14 25.29 -18.93
N ARG A 278 -3.33 24.22 -18.86
CA ARG A 278 -3.73 22.96 -18.21
C ARG A 278 -3.99 23.14 -16.72
N LEU A 279 -3.16 23.92 -16.03
CA LEU A 279 -3.40 24.24 -14.63
C LEU A 279 -4.72 25.00 -14.46
N LEU A 280 -5.00 25.99 -15.31
CA LEU A 280 -6.26 26.75 -15.26
C LEU A 280 -7.48 25.89 -15.51
N GLN A 281 -7.47 25.04 -16.55
CA GLN A 281 -8.56 24.10 -16.81
C GLN A 281 -8.85 23.26 -15.57
N LEU A 282 -7.81 22.74 -14.92
CA LEU A 282 -7.96 21.89 -13.76
C LEU A 282 -8.43 22.67 -12.52
N VAL A 283 -7.83 23.82 -12.21
CA VAL A 283 -8.22 24.67 -11.08
C VAL A 283 -9.69 25.07 -11.20
N LEU A 284 -10.13 25.55 -12.37
CA LEU A 284 -11.51 26.02 -12.56
C LEU A 284 -12.54 24.90 -12.39
N ARG A 285 -12.21 23.66 -12.76
CA ARG A 285 -13.07 22.49 -12.59
C ARG A 285 -13.14 22.03 -11.13
N LEU A 286 -12.04 22.16 -10.39
CA LEU A 286 -11.94 21.80 -8.98
C LEU A 286 -12.50 22.87 -8.03
N LEU A 287 -12.76 24.09 -8.52
CA LEU A 287 -13.33 25.15 -7.68
C LEU A 287 -14.71 24.72 -7.12
N PRO A 288 -14.95 24.90 -5.81
CA PRO A 288 -16.25 24.66 -5.21
C PRO A 288 -17.14 25.88 -5.42
N LEU A 289 -17.75 25.93 -6.62
CA LEU A 289 -18.69 26.98 -7.02
C LEU A 289 -20.13 26.58 -6.66
N PRO A 290 -21.00 27.53 -6.29
CA PRO A 290 -22.43 27.29 -6.19
C PRO A 290 -23.04 26.94 -7.54
N ASN A 291 -24.11 26.16 -7.55
CA ASN A 291 -24.86 25.89 -8.78
C ASN A 291 -25.68 27.12 -9.21
N GLU A 292 -26.22 27.88 -8.25
CA GLU A 292 -27.04 29.05 -8.53
C GLU A 292 -26.33 30.38 -8.22
N GLY A 293 -26.86 31.47 -8.80
CA GLY A 293 -26.41 32.84 -8.57
C GLY A 293 -25.20 33.27 -9.41
N SER A 294 -24.86 34.55 -9.31
CA SER A 294 -23.69 35.11 -9.98
C SER A 294 -22.40 34.61 -9.32
N LYS A 295 -21.44 34.18 -10.14
CA LYS A 295 -20.11 33.75 -9.68
C LYS A 295 -19.04 34.62 -10.31
N GLN A 296 -18.01 34.99 -9.55
CA GLN A 296 -16.87 35.75 -10.07
C GLN A 296 -15.57 35.00 -9.81
N VAL A 297 -14.76 34.82 -10.84
CA VAL A 297 -13.42 34.24 -10.73
C VAL A 297 -12.43 35.19 -11.40
N ARG A 298 -11.47 35.70 -10.63
CA ARG A 298 -10.41 36.58 -11.11
C ARG A 298 -9.08 35.83 -11.11
N VAL A 299 -8.40 35.78 -12.24
CA VAL A 299 -7.14 35.06 -12.40
C VAL A 299 -6.02 36.02 -12.70
N PHE A 300 -4.94 35.92 -11.91
CA PHE A 300 -3.71 36.70 -12.05
C PHE A 300 -2.54 35.74 -12.30
N ILE A 301 -1.90 35.86 -13.46
CA ILE A 301 -0.75 35.02 -13.84
C ILE A 301 0.50 35.88 -13.77
N GLU A 302 1.55 35.43 -13.06
CA GLU A 302 2.81 36.18 -13.02
C GLU A 302 3.40 36.33 -14.43
N GLN A 303 3.86 37.54 -14.74
CA GLN A 303 4.49 37.83 -16.02
C GLN A 303 5.74 36.99 -16.28
N ARG A 304 5.88 36.48 -17.51
CA ARG A 304 7.05 35.71 -17.92
C ARG A 304 7.37 35.93 -19.40
N GLY A 305 8.63 36.30 -19.67
CA GLY A 305 9.13 36.44 -21.05
C GLY A 305 8.31 37.46 -21.85
N SER A 306 7.72 37.03 -22.97
CA SER A 306 6.87 37.88 -23.82
C SER A 306 5.44 38.09 -23.29
N PHE A 307 5.03 37.34 -22.27
CA PHE A 307 3.70 37.48 -21.66
C PHE A 307 3.76 38.55 -20.55
N ASN A 308 3.16 39.70 -20.83
CA ASN A 308 3.15 40.89 -19.99
C ASN A 308 1.73 41.46 -19.86
N ALA A 309 1.57 42.58 -19.15
CA ALA A 309 0.26 43.20 -18.89
C ALA A 309 -0.53 43.60 -20.16
N ASP A 310 0.13 43.75 -21.32
CA ASP A 310 -0.51 44.08 -22.59
C ASP A 310 -0.98 42.83 -23.36
N THR A 311 -0.78 41.63 -22.80
CA THR A 311 -1.18 40.36 -23.43
C THR A 311 -2.69 40.18 -23.34
N ASP A 312 -3.37 40.12 -24.49
CA ASP A 312 -4.81 39.85 -24.57
C ASP A 312 -5.11 38.36 -24.33
N LEU A 313 -5.90 38.08 -23.29
CA LEU A 313 -6.33 36.74 -22.88
C LEU A 313 -7.83 36.48 -23.17
N GLU A 314 -8.51 37.35 -23.92
CA GLU A 314 -9.96 37.23 -24.15
C GLU A 314 -10.32 35.95 -24.91
N VAL A 315 -9.52 35.55 -25.92
CA VAL A 315 -9.75 34.28 -26.64
C VAL A 315 -9.67 33.08 -25.70
N LEU A 316 -8.67 33.06 -24.82
CA LEU A 316 -8.51 31.99 -23.84
C LEU A 316 -9.70 31.94 -22.87
N LYS A 317 -10.13 33.10 -22.38
CA LYS A 317 -11.30 33.22 -21.50
C LYS A 317 -12.56 32.65 -22.14
N GLN A 318 -12.83 33.00 -23.41
CA GLN A 318 -14.01 32.50 -24.14
C GLN A 318 -13.97 30.98 -24.34
N LEU A 319 -12.78 30.42 -24.62
CA LEU A 319 -12.59 28.97 -24.72
C LEU A 319 -12.85 28.27 -23.38
N LEU A 320 -12.26 28.77 -22.29
CA LEU A 320 -12.47 28.19 -20.95
C LEU A 320 -13.93 28.24 -20.51
N LEU A 321 -14.62 29.37 -20.74
CA LEU A 321 -16.05 29.48 -20.41
C LEU A 321 -16.90 28.50 -21.22
N SER A 322 -16.62 28.36 -22.51
CA SER A 322 -17.33 27.42 -23.40
C SER A 322 -17.11 25.97 -22.97
N GLU A 323 -15.87 25.60 -22.61
CA GLU A 323 -15.54 24.27 -22.11
C GLU A 323 -16.26 23.97 -20.79
N LEU A 324 -16.20 24.88 -19.81
CA LEU A 324 -16.84 24.70 -18.51
C LEU A 324 -18.37 24.56 -18.65
N GLN A 325 -19.02 25.45 -19.40
CA GLN A 325 -20.46 25.36 -19.66
C GLN A 325 -20.87 24.09 -20.40
N SER A 326 -19.99 23.54 -21.24
CA SER A 326 -20.29 22.27 -21.92
C SER A 326 -20.25 21.06 -21.00
N ILE A 327 -19.52 21.15 -19.87
CA ILE A 327 -19.46 20.11 -18.83
C ILE A 327 -20.69 20.18 -17.93
N ASP A 328 -21.02 21.37 -17.43
CA ASP A 328 -22.19 21.58 -16.58
C ASP A 328 -22.75 23.00 -16.79
N GLU A 329 -23.84 23.09 -17.57
CA GLU A 329 -24.45 24.38 -17.89
C GLU A 329 -24.98 25.09 -16.64
N ALA A 330 -25.61 24.35 -15.72
CA ALA A 330 -26.20 24.94 -14.51
C ALA A 330 -25.12 25.54 -13.62
N ARG A 331 -24.08 24.78 -13.31
CA ARG A 331 -22.97 25.18 -12.43
C ARG A 331 -22.20 26.37 -12.98
N PHE A 332 -21.92 26.39 -14.28
CA PHE A 332 -21.11 27.44 -14.91
C PHE A 332 -21.94 28.53 -15.58
N SER A 333 -23.27 28.48 -15.46
CA SER A 333 -24.14 29.61 -15.78
C SER A 333 -23.77 30.83 -14.93
N GLN A 334 -23.81 32.02 -15.54
CA GLN A 334 -23.53 33.29 -14.85
C GLN A 334 -22.12 33.38 -14.22
N LEU A 335 -21.16 32.58 -14.69
CA LEU A 335 -19.75 32.70 -14.30
C LEU A 335 -19.08 33.88 -15.03
N LEU A 336 -18.66 34.88 -14.26
CA LEU A 336 -17.82 35.99 -14.72
C LEU A 336 -16.35 35.64 -14.49
N LEU A 337 -15.64 35.29 -15.56
CA LEU A 337 -14.20 35.00 -15.53
C LEU A 337 -13.39 36.20 -16.03
N SER A 338 -12.38 36.63 -15.27
CA SER A 338 -11.35 37.57 -15.74
C SER A 338 -9.97 36.92 -15.69
N LEU A 339 -9.14 37.18 -16.71
CA LEU A 339 -7.78 36.66 -16.83
C LEU A 339 -6.84 37.83 -17.11
N GLU A 340 -5.81 38.00 -16.29
CA GLU A 340 -4.84 39.10 -16.43
C GLU A 340 -3.41 38.60 -16.17
N ILE A 341 -2.45 39.12 -16.93
CA ILE A 341 -1.03 38.96 -16.63
C ILE A 341 -0.62 40.06 -15.63
N ALA A 342 -0.24 39.66 -14.42
CA ALA A 342 0.14 40.57 -13.35
C ALA A 342 1.66 40.84 -13.38
N PRO A 343 2.10 42.10 -13.44
CA PRO A 343 3.52 42.42 -13.27
C PRO A 343 4.02 42.06 -11.87
N LYS A 344 5.32 41.76 -11.76
CA LYS A 344 5.93 41.41 -10.47
C LYS A 344 5.67 42.49 -9.40
N GLY A 345 5.25 42.05 -8.23
CA GLY A 345 4.94 42.92 -7.09
C GLY A 345 3.62 43.72 -7.20
N LYS A 346 2.83 43.56 -8.27
CA LYS A 346 1.58 44.34 -8.47
C LYS A 346 0.32 43.70 -7.89
N HIS A 347 0.38 42.45 -7.44
CA HIS A 347 -0.73 41.76 -6.79
C HIS A 347 -0.31 41.21 -5.42
N PRO A 348 -1.10 41.42 -4.35
CA PRO A 348 -0.69 41.15 -2.96
C PRO A 348 -0.36 39.67 -2.69
N TYR A 349 -0.93 38.75 -3.46
CA TYR A 349 -0.72 37.31 -3.27
C TYR A 349 0.32 36.68 -4.19
N LEU A 350 0.97 37.44 -5.10
CA LEU A 350 2.06 36.92 -5.94
C LEU A 350 3.22 36.38 -5.09
N ALA A 351 3.59 37.12 -4.05
CA ALA A 351 4.61 36.69 -3.10
C ALA A 351 4.29 35.35 -2.39
N HIS A 352 3.00 35.04 -2.18
CA HIS A 352 2.58 33.80 -1.54
C HIS A 352 2.70 32.61 -2.48
N VAL A 353 2.29 32.78 -3.74
CA VAL A 353 2.42 31.72 -4.75
C VAL A 353 3.88 31.50 -5.15
N ASP A 354 4.73 32.54 -5.18
CA ASP A 354 6.19 32.42 -5.34
C ASP A 354 6.80 31.60 -4.19
N ALA A 355 6.38 31.85 -2.95
CA ALA A 355 6.81 31.04 -1.81
C ALA A 355 6.38 29.56 -1.94
N LEU A 356 5.20 29.27 -2.49
CA LEU A 356 4.74 27.90 -2.77
C LEU A 356 5.51 27.25 -3.92
N ALA A 357 5.74 27.97 -5.01
CA ALA A 357 6.51 27.50 -6.16
C ALA A 357 7.94 27.19 -5.74
N HIS A 358 8.60 28.10 -5.03
CA HIS A 358 9.92 27.88 -4.44
C HIS A 358 9.92 26.74 -3.40
N CYS A 359 8.84 26.55 -2.63
CA CYS A 359 8.70 25.40 -1.73
C CYS A 359 8.72 24.05 -2.48
N TRP A 360 8.25 24.02 -3.74
CA TRP A 360 8.27 22.80 -4.54
C TRP A 360 9.60 22.57 -5.27
N GLY A 361 10.17 23.62 -5.89
CA GLY A 361 11.36 23.50 -6.75
C GLY A 361 12.69 23.93 -6.14
N GLY A 362 12.70 24.56 -4.95
CA GLY A 362 13.89 25.17 -4.35
C GLY A 362 14.90 24.16 -3.79
N SER A 363 16.19 24.44 -3.96
CA SER A 363 17.30 23.60 -3.49
C SER A 363 17.36 23.43 -1.96
N SER A 364 16.76 24.36 -1.20
CA SER A 364 16.63 24.33 0.26
C SER A 364 15.26 23.85 0.75
N ALA A 365 14.33 23.53 -0.16
CA ALA A 365 12.91 23.39 0.16
C ALA A 365 12.46 21.97 0.56
N ALA A 366 13.32 20.95 0.40
CA ALA A 366 12.95 19.55 0.61
C ALA A 366 12.34 19.28 2.01
N GLN A 367 12.91 19.86 3.07
CA GLN A 367 12.36 19.71 4.43
C GLN A 367 11.01 20.40 4.57
N ARG A 368 10.85 21.60 3.99
CA ARG A 368 9.61 22.38 4.02
C ARG A 368 8.48 21.66 3.30
N LEU A 369 8.75 21.18 2.08
CA LEU A 369 7.81 20.41 1.28
C LEU A 369 7.34 19.14 1.99
N THR A 370 8.29 18.41 2.60
CA THR A 370 7.99 17.20 3.36
C THR A 370 7.12 17.50 4.58
N LYS A 371 7.44 18.56 5.34
CA LYS A 371 6.65 18.96 6.50
C LYS A 371 5.27 19.50 6.13
N ALA A 372 5.17 20.28 5.06
CA ALA A 372 3.91 20.84 4.59
C ALA A 372 2.95 19.78 4.02
N LYS A 373 3.46 18.61 3.60
CA LYS A 373 2.67 17.52 3.00
C LYS A 373 1.90 17.93 1.72
N PHE A 374 2.43 18.86 0.93
CA PHE A 374 1.81 19.24 -0.34
C PHE A 374 1.99 18.18 -1.44
N LYS A 375 3.16 17.52 -1.51
CA LYS A 375 3.47 16.57 -2.58
C LYS A 375 2.50 15.38 -2.56
N GLY A 376 1.87 15.09 -3.70
CA GLY A 376 0.86 14.03 -3.85
C GLY A 376 -0.55 14.39 -3.39
N HIS A 377 -0.75 15.57 -2.79
CA HIS A 377 -2.05 16.05 -2.32
C HIS A 377 -2.49 17.36 -2.99
N CYS A 378 -1.60 18.34 -3.01
CA CYS A 378 -1.80 19.66 -3.61
C CYS A 378 -0.85 19.85 -4.80
N PHE A 379 0.35 19.27 -4.73
CA PHE A 379 1.33 19.26 -5.81
C PHE A 379 1.33 17.90 -6.49
N LEU A 380 0.71 17.84 -7.66
CA LEU A 380 0.52 16.62 -8.42
C LEU A 380 1.81 16.24 -9.15
N THR A 381 2.15 14.97 -9.07
CA THR A 381 3.23 14.33 -9.84
C THR A 381 2.61 13.34 -10.82
N PRO A 382 3.32 12.85 -11.85
CA PRO A 382 2.78 11.83 -12.75
C PRO A 382 2.23 10.58 -12.06
N GLU A 383 2.76 10.25 -10.87
CA GLU A 383 2.36 9.10 -10.05
C GLU A 383 1.27 9.42 -9.02
N SER A 384 0.74 10.65 -8.99
CA SER A 384 -0.32 11.09 -8.08
C SER A 384 -1.34 11.97 -8.81
N GLY A 385 -2.53 12.16 -8.24
CA GLY A 385 -3.54 13.05 -8.84
C GLY A 385 -4.40 12.44 -9.94
N ASP A 386 -4.59 11.12 -9.93
CA ASP A 386 -5.42 10.42 -10.92
C ASP A 386 -6.84 10.98 -10.95
N LEU A 387 -7.41 11.29 -9.78
CA LEU A 387 -8.75 11.87 -9.69
C LEU A 387 -8.83 13.26 -10.33
N GLU A 388 -7.86 14.12 -10.06
CA GLU A 388 -7.75 15.45 -10.68
C GLU A 388 -7.64 15.34 -12.20
N ARG A 389 -6.94 14.33 -12.73
CA ARG A 389 -6.89 14.10 -14.18
C ARG A 389 -8.22 13.62 -14.74
N ILE A 390 -9.03 12.89 -13.96
CA ILE A 390 -10.41 12.57 -14.35
C ILE A 390 -11.24 13.85 -14.44
N TYR A 391 -11.11 14.79 -13.50
CA TYR A 391 -11.76 16.11 -13.62
C TYR A 391 -11.34 16.82 -14.92
N ALA A 392 -10.06 16.74 -15.31
CA ALA A 392 -9.57 17.29 -16.57
C ALA A 392 -10.07 16.54 -17.82
N ALA A 393 -10.48 15.28 -17.70
CA ALA A 393 -11.04 14.48 -18.79
C ALA A 393 -12.54 14.74 -19.03
N LEU A 394 -13.24 15.36 -18.08
CA LEU A 394 -14.66 15.72 -18.25
C LEU A 394 -14.83 16.71 -19.41
N ASP A 395 -15.73 16.40 -20.34
CA ASP A 395 -16.06 17.27 -21.49
C ASP A 395 -17.57 17.44 -21.70
N GLY A 396 -18.39 16.83 -20.83
CA GLY A 396 -19.86 16.80 -20.89
C GLY A 396 -20.47 16.01 -22.06
N LYS A 397 -19.67 15.56 -23.03
CA LYS A 397 -20.15 14.96 -24.29
C LYS A 397 -19.75 13.51 -24.45
N THR A 398 -18.51 13.19 -24.16
CA THR A 398 -18.00 11.82 -24.21
C THR A 398 -18.28 11.11 -22.90
N ALA A 399 -18.41 9.80 -22.97
CA ALA A 399 -18.44 8.98 -21.77
C ALA A 399 -17.00 8.84 -21.26
N LEU A 400 -16.81 8.83 -19.93
CA LEU A 400 -15.51 8.53 -19.36
C LEU A 400 -15.03 7.16 -19.87
N SER A 401 -13.71 7.02 -20.05
CA SER A 401 -13.15 5.71 -20.34
C SER A 401 -13.53 4.73 -19.21
N PRO A 402 -13.68 3.42 -19.47
CA PRO A 402 -14.05 2.50 -18.40
C PRO A 402 -13.04 2.46 -17.23
N HIS A 403 -11.78 2.79 -17.50
CA HIS A 403 -10.76 2.95 -16.45
C HIS A 403 -11.05 4.18 -15.58
N ASP A 404 -11.25 5.35 -16.21
CA ASP A 404 -11.50 6.62 -15.49
C ASP A 404 -12.83 6.59 -14.75
N TRP A 405 -13.88 6.03 -15.37
CA TRP A 405 -15.15 5.81 -14.71
C TRP A 405 -15.01 4.96 -13.45
N PHE A 406 -14.26 3.84 -13.52
CA PHE A 406 -14.08 2.98 -12.36
C PHE A 406 -13.37 3.70 -11.21
N GLN A 407 -12.32 4.47 -11.51
CA GLN A 407 -11.61 5.28 -10.53
C GLN A 407 -12.49 6.41 -9.97
N ALA A 408 -13.26 7.08 -10.82
CA ALA A 408 -14.19 8.14 -10.43
C ALA A 408 -15.24 7.61 -9.45
N VAL A 409 -15.91 6.51 -9.77
CA VAL A 409 -16.92 5.91 -8.89
C VAL A 409 -16.29 5.46 -7.57
N CYS A 410 -15.09 4.88 -7.58
CA CYS A 410 -14.40 4.50 -6.36
C CYS A 410 -14.12 5.69 -5.42
N ALA A 411 -13.93 6.89 -5.99
CA ALA A 411 -13.64 8.10 -5.23
C ALA A 411 -14.89 8.82 -4.71
N LEU A 412 -16.08 8.55 -5.28
CA LEU A 412 -17.30 9.31 -4.98
C LEU A 412 -17.62 9.40 -3.49
N SER A 413 -17.47 8.32 -2.72
CA SER A 413 -17.78 8.34 -1.27
C SER A 413 -16.93 9.34 -0.47
N GLY A 414 -15.73 9.68 -0.96
CA GLY A 414 -14.82 10.65 -0.34
C GLY A 414 -14.89 12.05 -0.93
N GLU A 415 -15.70 12.26 -1.98
CA GLU A 415 -15.81 13.56 -2.64
C GLU A 415 -16.90 14.43 -2.01
N PRO A 416 -16.70 15.75 -1.89
CA PRO A 416 -17.72 16.66 -1.36
C PRO A 416 -19.02 16.61 -2.16
N GLU A 417 -20.16 16.85 -1.51
CA GLU A 417 -21.48 16.81 -2.16
C GLU A 417 -21.60 17.82 -3.32
N HIS A 418 -20.93 18.97 -3.21
CA HIS A 418 -20.91 20.06 -4.19
C HIS A 418 -19.79 19.95 -5.25
N SER A 419 -19.15 18.79 -5.35
CA SER A 419 -18.02 18.61 -6.28
C SER A 419 -18.49 18.28 -7.68
N LEU A 420 -17.90 18.94 -8.69
CA LEU A 420 -18.23 18.73 -10.11
C LEU A 420 -18.29 17.26 -10.52
N LEU A 421 -17.44 16.42 -9.90
CA LEU A 421 -17.41 15.00 -10.22
C LEU A 421 -18.73 14.33 -9.87
N ARG A 422 -19.40 14.70 -8.77
CA ARG A 422 -20.70 14.12 -8.43
C ARG A 422 -21.76 14.48 -9.47
N GLU A 423 -21.87 15.75 -9.85
CA GLU A 423 -22.82 16.15 -10.91
C GLU A 423 -22.48 15.47 -12.25
N ALA A 424 -21.21 15.45 -12.64
CA ALA A 424 -20.78 14.82 -13.89
C ALA A 424 -21.05 13.30 -13.89
N MET A 425 -20.85 12.63 -12.76
CA MET A 425 -21.13 11.20 -12.61
C MET A 425 -22.64 10.90 -12.55
N GLN A 426 -23.45 11.82 -12.04
CA GLN A 426 -24.92 11.74 -12.13
C GLN A 426 -25.36 11.87 -13.59
N GLN A 427 -24.93 12.91 -14.30
CA GLN A 427 -25.27 13.13 -15.71
C GLN A 427 -24.82 11.97 -16.60
N LEU A 428 -23.61 11.42 -16.35
CA LEU A 428 -23.14 10.21 -17.03
C LEU A 428 -24.06 9.01 -16.77
N GLY A 429 -24.57 8.88 -15.55
CA GLY A 429 -25.53 7.84 -15.16
C GLY A 429 -26.89 8.01 -15.86
N GLU A 430 -27.42 9.22 -15.90
CA GLU A 430 -28.65 9.53 -16.64
C GLU A 430 -28.50 9.22 -18.14
N ARG A 431 -27.33 9.54 -18.71
CA ARG A 431 -26.98 9.14 -20.08
C ARG A 431 -26.97 7.63 -20.26
N CYS A 432 -26.40 6.86 -19.33
CA CYS A 432 -26.41 5.40 -19.37
C CYS A 432 -27.82 4.80 -19.49
N GLN A 433 -28.85 5.43 -18.89
CA GLN A 433 -30.23 4.95 -19.01
C GLN A 433 -30.78 5.07 -20.44
N THR A 434 -30.32 6.06 -21.20
CA THR A 434 -30.73 6.30 -22.60
C THR A 434 -29.78 5.68 -23.64
N GLN A 435 -28.53 5.39 -23.24
CA GLN A 435 -27.45 4.83 -24.06
C GLN A 435 -26.88 3.57 -23.39
N PRO A 436 -27.57 2.41 -23.53
CA PRO A 436 -27.23 1.18 -22.81
C PRO A 436 -25.81 0.65 -23.06
N GLU A 437 -25.22 0.96 -24.21
CA GLU A 437 -23.87 0.56 -24.59
C GLU A 437 -22.79 1.12 -23.65
N ILE A 438 -22.97 2.35 -23.15
CA ILE A 438 -22.05 2.97 -22.18
C ILE A 438 -22.09 2.17 -20.87
N TRP A 439 -23.31 1.90 -20.38
CA TRP A 439 -23.53 1.14 -19.16
C TRP A 439 -22.96 -0.28 -19.27
N GLN A 440 -23.13 -0.95 -20.42
CA GLN A 440 -22.59 -2.28 -20.67
C GLN A 440 -21.06 -2.32 -20.67
N ASN A 441 -20.40 -1.28 -21.21
CA ASN A 441 -18.94 -1.17 -21.15
C ASN A 441 -18.44 -1.08 -19.70
N TYR A 442 -19.08 -0.26 -18.87
CA TYR A 442 -18.76 -0.15 -17.44
C TYR A 442 -19.03 -1.45 -16.68
N LEU A 443 -20.16 -2.09 -16.94
CA LEU A 443 -20.47 -3.41 -16.39
C LEU A 443 -19.39 -4.45 -16.73
N GLN A 444 -18.92 -4.45 -17.98
CA GLN A 444 -17.89 -5.37 -18.44
C GLN A 444 -16.54 -5.13 -17.73
N THR A 445 -16.18 -3.87 -17.50
CA THR A 445 -14.99 -3.52 -16.69
C THR A 445 -15.10 -4.01 -15.26
N VAL A 446 -16.27 -3.86 -14.61
CA VAL A 446 -16.49 -4.41 -13.27
C VAL A 446 -16.35 -5.94 -13.27
N ARG A 447 -16.93 -6.62 -14.26
CA ARG A 447 -16.80 -8.09 -14.41
C ARG A 447 -15.34 -8.52 -14.52
N GLN A 448 -14.56 -7.84 -15.36
CA GLN A 448 -13.14 -8.14 -15.55
C GLN A 448 -12.36 -7.94 -14.24
N ARG A 449 -12.50 -6.78 -13.61
CA ARG A 449 -11.78 -6.45 -12.36
C ARG A 449 -12.15 -7.38 -11.20
N LEU A 450 -13.41 -7.78 -11.08
CA LEU A 450 -13.83 -8.77 -10.08
C LEU A 450 -13.19 -10.15 -10.33
N ASN A 451 -13.06 -10.57 -11.60
CA ASN A 451 -12.38 -11.82 -11.95
C ASN A 451 -10.88 -11.77 -11.63
N GLU A 452 -10.24 -10.64 -11.92
CA GLU A 452 -8.81 -10.40 -11.67
C GLU A 452 -8.50 -10.09 -10.19
N LYS A 453 -9.54 -9.87 -9.37
CA LYS A 453 -9.45 -9.39 -7.98
C LYS A 453 -8.75 -8.04 -7.85
N ASP A 454 -8.87 -7.20 -8.87
CA ASP A 454 -8.32 -5.84 -8.92
C ASP A 454 -9.38 -4.82 -8.47
N TYR A 455 -9.67 -4.82 -7.16
CA TYR A 455 -10.63 -3.90 -6.55
C TYR A 455 -10.35 -3.67 -5.07
N HIS A 456 -10.81 -2.52 -4.56
CA HIS A 456 -10.87 -2.24 -3.13
C HIS A 456 -12.25 -2.57 -2.56
N PRO A 457 -12.37 -3.41 -1.52
CA PRO A 457 -13.68 -3.81 -0.99
C PRO A 457 -14.55 -2.65 -0.48
N LYS A 458 -13.95 -1.55 -0.01
CA LYS A 458 -14.71 -0.36 0.44
C LYS A 458 -15.37 0.40 -0.72
N ALA A 459 -14.76 0.39 -1.91
CA ALA A 459 -15.26 1.10 -3.09
C ALA A 459 -16.34 0.32 -3.85
N LEU A 460 -16.47 -0.98 -3.55
CA LEU A 460 -17.41 -1.87 -4.21
C LEU A 460 -18.87 -1.41 -4.04
N ASP A 461 -19.29 -1.04 -2.83
CA ASP A 461 -20.67 -0.57 -2.57
C ASP A 461 -21.05 0.62 -3.45
N GLU A 462 -20.13 1.58 -3.60
CA GLU A 462 -20.32 2.75 -4.46
C GLU A 462 -20.46 2.35 -5.94
N ILE A 463 -19.62 1.42 -6.41
CA ILE A 463 -19.65 0.92 -7.81
C ILE A 463 -20.99 0.28 -8.15
N LEU A 464 -21.49 -0.63 -7.31
CA LEU A 464 -22.75 -1.29 -7.61
C LEU A 464 -23.95 -0.40 -7.36
N GLY A 465 -23.92 0.43 -6.31
CA GLY A 465 -24.97 1.41 -6.07
C GLY A 465 -25.16 2.29 -7.29
N TRP A 466 -24.06 2.79 -7.86
CA TRP A 466 -24.07 3.57 -9.10
C TRP A 466 -24.63 2.76 -10.28
N LEU A 467 -24.09 1.57 -10.57
CA LEU A 467 -24.55 0.75 -11.71
C LEU A 467 -26.02 0.36 -11.60
N GLN A 468 -26.51 0.08 -10.39
CA GLN A 468 -27.90 -0.29 -10.14
C GLN A 468 -28.85 0.90 -10.28
N THR A 469 -28.45 2.06 -9.77
CA THR A 469 -29.23 3.31 -9.86
C THR A 469 -29.42 3.76 -11.31
N TYR A 470 -28.36 3.62 -12.12
CA TYR A 470 -28.33 4.09 -13.51
C TYR A 470 -28.45 2.98 -14.54
N ALA A 471 -28.99 1.82 -14.14
CA ALA A 471 -29.25 0.72 -15.06
C ALA A 471 -30.36 1.09 -16.07
N PRO A 472 -30.18 0.80 -17.38
CA PRO A 472 -31.27 0.90 -18.36
C PRO A 472 -32.48 0.05 -17.94
N ALA A 473 -33.70 0.48 -18.27
CA ALA A 473 -34.95 -0.14 -17.78
C ALA A 473 -35.04 -1.67 -18.00
N ASP A 474 -34.54 -2.14 -19.15
CA ASP A 474 -34.54 -3.57 -19.50
C ASP A 474 -33.32 -4.34 -18.99
N ASN A 475 -32.32 -3.64 -18.45
CA ASN A 475 -31.07 -4.22 -17.97
C ASN A 475 -31.08 -4.29 -16.45
N LYS A 476 -31.05 -5.50 -15.90
CA LYS A 476 -30.76 -5.72 -14.48
C LYS A 476 -29.34 -6.21 -14.32
N LEU A 477 -28.72 -5.88 -13.18
CA LEU A 477 -27.46 -6.50 -12.79
C LEU A 477 -27.63 -8.03 -12.79
N PRO A 478 -26.81 -8.79 -13.52
CA PRO A 478 -26.95 -10.24 -13.58
C PRO A 478 -26.81 -10.86 -12.17
N PRO A 479 -27.62 -11.88 -11.81
CA PRO A 479 -27.57 -12.49 -10.49
C PRO A 479 -26.17 -13.00 -10.12
N LEU A 480 -25.41 -13.57 -11.06
CA LEU A 480 -24.03 -14.02 -10.81
C LEU A 480 -23.09 -12.87 -10.44
N LEU A 481 -23.28 -11.69 -11.04
CA LEU A 481 -22.50 -10.52 -10.69
C LEU A 481 -22.86 -10.02 -9.28
N GLN A 482 -24.15 -9.99 -8.95
CA GLN A 482 -24.63 -9.66 -7.60
C GLN A 482 -24.04 -10.63 -6.56
N LEU A 483 -24.03 -11.94 -6.86
CA LEU A 483 -23.45 -12.97 -5.99
C LEU A 483 -21.96 -12.73 -5.75
N ARG A 484 -21.16 -12.55 -6.82
CA ARG A 484 -19.71 -12.32 -6.72
C ARG A 484 -19.39 -11.06 -5.93
N PHE A 485 -20.19 -10.03 -6.11
CA PHE A 485 -20.08 -8.78 -5.39
C PHE A 485 -20.36 -8.94 -3.90
N GLN A 486 -21.54 -9.44 -3.55
CA GLN A 486 -21.94 -9.60 -2.17
C GLN A 486 -21.00 -10.57 -1.44
N ALA A 487 -20.45 -11.56 -2.16
CA ALA A 487 -19.41 -12.44 -1.63
C ALA A 487 -18.09 -11.72 -1.34
N ALA A 488 -17.69 -10.74 -2.17
CA ALA A 488 -16.52 -9.90 -1.92
C ALA A 488 -16.72 -8.97 -0.72
N ARG A 489 -17.92 -8.40 -0.56
CA ARG A 489 -18.29 -7.62 0.63
C ARG A 489 -18.26 -8.47 1.89
N LEU A 490 -18.91 -9.64 1.88
CA LEU A 490 -18.89 -10.58 2.99
C LEU A 490 -17.46 -11.01 3.35
N ALA A 491 -16.57 -11.15 2.37
CA ALA A 491 -15.16 -11.42 2.63
C ALA A 491 -14.48 -10.30 3.44
N ALA A 492 -14.73 -9.04 3.07
CA ALA A 492 -14.18 -7.89 3.78
C ALA A 492 -14.78 -7.75 5.18
N ASP A 493 -16.09 -7.96 5.32
CA ASP A 493 -16.77 -7.96 6.62
C ASP A 493 -16.24 -9.06 7.54
N ASN A 494 -15.99 -10.27 7.00
CA ASN A 494 -15.37 -11.36 7.75
C ASN A 494 -13.97 -11.00 8.27
N HIS A 495 -13.18 -10.25 7.50
CA HIS A 495 -11.86 -9.78 7.97
C HIS A 495 -11.95 -8.78 9.13
N GLN A 496 -13.08 -8.08 9.26
CA GLN A 496 -13.35 -7.10 10.32
C GLN A 496 -14.25 -7.66 11.43
N GLY A 497 -14.69 -8.92 11.31
CA GLY A 497 -15.64 -9.53 12.24
C GLY A 497 -17.04 -8.91 12.22
N ARG A 498 -17.42 -8.25 11.11
CA ARG A 498 -18.75 -7.67 10.89
C ARG A 498 -19.68 -8.68 10.23
N MET A 499 -20.99 -8.51 10.44
CA MET A 499 -22.01 -9.33 9.80
C MET A 499 -23.30 -8.53 9.60
N SER A 500 -23.90 -8.64 8.41
CA SER A 500 -25.21 -8.06 8.07
C SER A 500 -26.21 -9.17 7.75
N LEU A 501 -27.30 -9.25 8.52
CA LEU A 501 -28.35 -10.25 8.33
C LEU A 501 -29.04 -10.10 6.97
N GLU A 502 -29.26 -8.88 6.51
CA GLU A 502 -29.85 -8.59 5.20
C GLU A 502 -28.95 -9.10 4.06
N ALA A 503 -27.64 -8.86 4.17
CA ALA A 503 -26.66 -9.35 3.19
C ALA A 503 -26.61 -10.88 3.16
N ILE A 504 -26.76 -11.54 4.31
CA ILE A 504 -26.82 -13.00 4.39
C ILE A 504 -28.03 -13.54 3.64
N GLN A 505 -29.23 -13.00 3.88
CA GLN A 505 -30.44 -13.50 3.24
C GLN A 505 -30.36 -13.38 1.71
N SER A 506 -29.93 -12.22 1.21
CA SER A 506 -29.72 -12.01 -0.24
C SER A 506 -28.72 -13.02 -0.83
N LEU A 507 -27.61 -13.30 -0.14
CA LEU A 507 -26.62 -14.28 -0.58
C LEU A 507 -27.15 -15.71 -0.62
N LEU A 508 -28.02 -16.08 0.33
CA LEU A 508 -28.69 -17.38 0.35
C LEU A 508 -29.67 -17.52 -0.83
N ASP A 509 -30.44 -16.46 -1.12
CA ASP A 509 -31.39 -16.45 -2.22
C ASP A 509 -30.69 -16.55 -3.59
N LEU A 510 -29.64 -15.74 -3.79
CA LEU A 510 -28.78 -15.83 -4.99
C LEU A 510 -28.09 -17.19 -5.09
N GLY A 511 -27.61 -17.73 -3.96
CA GLY A 511 -27.02 -19.06 -3.90
C GLY A 511 -28.00 -20.16 -4.35
N ASN A 512 -29.25 -20.09 -3.91
CA ASN A 512 -30.31 -21.02 -4.31
C ASN A 512 -30.65 -20.90 -5.80
N GLN A 513 -30.71 -19.68 -6.33
CA GLN A 513 -30.96 -19.42 -7.74
C GLN A 513 -29.83 -19.94 -8.63
N LEU A 514 -28.57 -19.70 -8.24
CA LEU A 514 -27.40 -19.92 -9.09
C LEU A 514 -26.70 -21.26 -8.89
N LYS A 515 -27.16 -22.12 -7.98
CA LYS A 515 -26.49 -23.39 -7.65
C LYS A 515 -26.28 -24.34 -8.84
N HIS A 516 -27.05 -24.18 -9.93
CA HIS A 516 -26.90 -24.98 -11.16
C HIS A 516 -26.11 -24.27 -12.26
N GLU A 517 -25.95 -22.94 -12.17
CA GLU A 517 -25.27 -22.11 -13.18
C GLU A 517 -23.85 -21.71 -12.75
N ALA A 518 -23.61 -21.60 -11.44
CA ALA A 518 -22.38 -21.10 -10.85
C ALA A 518 -22.07 -21.80 -9.51
N ALA A 519 -22.18 -23.14 -9.50
CA ALA A 519 -21.93 -23.96 -8.31
C ALA A 519 -20.59 -23.67 -7.59
N PRO A 520 -19.46 -23.41 -8.28
CA PRO A 520 -18.19 -23.05 -7.62
C PRO A 520 -18.27 -21.75 -6.82
N GLU A 521 -18.88 -20.70 -7.38
CA GLU A 521 -19.09 -19.41 -6.70
C GLU A 521 -20.06 -19.54 -5.53
N VAL A 522 -21.14 -20.29 -5.72
CA VAL A 522 -22.13 -20.55 -4.66
C VAL A 522 -21.48 -21.32 -3.49
N ALA A 523 -20.64 -22.33 -3.76
CA ALA A 523 -19.88 -23.01 -2.72
C ALA A 523 -18.95 -22.06 -1.96
N GLN A 524 -18.29 -21.13 -2.66
CA GLN A 524 -17.46 -20.10 -2.03
C GLN A 524 -18.29 -19.20 -1.10
N VAL A 525 -19.50 -18.80 -1.53
CA VAL A 525 -20.43 -18.01 -0.71
C VAL A 525 -20.80 -18.75 0.57
N TYR A 526 -21.22 -20.01 0.48
CA TYR A 526 -21.57 -20.78 1.68
C TYR A 526 -20.40 -20.95 2.64
N ASN A 527 -19.18 -21.15 2.12
CA ASN A 527 -18.00 -21.19 2.98
C ASN A 527 -17.76 -19.86 3.71
N ARG A 528 -17.97 -18.72 3.04
CA ARG A 528 -17.84 -17.39 3.65
C ARG A 528 -18.93 -17.11 4.67
N LEU A 529 -20.17 -17.55 4.41
CA LEU A 529 -21.28 -17.46 5.35
C LEU A 529 -21.01 -18.27 6.62
N ALA A 530 -20.44 -19.47 6.47
CA ALA A 530 -20.02 -20.28 7.61
C ALA A 530 -18.94 -19.56 8.44
N VAL A 531 -17.95 -18.93 7.81
CA VAL A 531 -16.94 -18.10 8.52
C VAL A 531 -17.58 -16.90 9.24
N ALA A 532 -18.51 -16.19 8.60
CA ALA A 532 -19.23 -15.07 9.22
C ALA A 532 -19.99 -15.51 10.48
N THR A 533 -20.60 -16.68 10.40
CA THR A 533 -21.38 -17.28 11.49
C THR A 533 -20.44 -17.73 12.63
N THR A 534 -19.28 -18.29 12.31
CA THR A 534 -18.21 -18.62 13.28
C THR A 534 -17.70 -17.37 14.01
N ASN A 535 -17.61 -16.21 13.34
CA ASN A 535 -17.18 -14.95 13.95
C ASN A 535 -18.15 -14.41 15.02
N ILE A 536 -19.35 -14.99 15.15
CA ILE A 536 -20.32 -14.69 16.23
C ILE A 536 -20.67 -15.93 17.06
N TYR A 537 -19.82 -16.95 17.02
CA TYR A 537 -19.88 -18.19 17.81
C TYR A 537 -21.15 -19.03 17.60
N GLU A 538 -21.82 -18.84 16.46
CA GLU A 538 -23.01 -19.60 16.07
C GLU A 538 -22.62 -20.90 15.32
N PHE A 539 -21.79 -21.74 15.93
CA PHE A 539 -21.13 -22.86 15.25
C PHE A 539 -22.12 -23.90 14.69
N ASP A 540 -23.27 -24.11 15.33
CA ASP A 540 -24.31 -25.02 14.83
C ASP A 540 -24.94 -24.53 13.53
N TYR A 541 -25.17 -23.22 13.39
CA TYR A 541 -25.65 -22.64 12.13
C TYR A 541 -24.56 -22.72 11.05
N ALA A 542 -23.30 -22.48 11.39
CA ALA A 542 -22.19 -22.65 10.47
C ALA A 542 -22.10 -24.10 9.95
N LYS A 543 -22.34 -25.09 10.82
CA LYS A 543 -22.43 -26.51 10.47
C LYS A 543 -23.56 -26.77 9.50
N GLN A 544 -24.76 -26.25 9.76
CA GLN A 544 -25.92 -26.40 8.87
C GLN A 544 -25.67 -25.79 7.48
N ILE A 545 -25.03 -24.61 7.42
CA ILE A 545 -24.67 -23.95 6.16
C ILE A 545 -23.74 -24.83 5.33
N LEU A 546 -22.67 -25.36 5.93
CA LEU A 546 -21.72 -26.21 5.20
C LEU A 546 -22.31 -27.58 4.85
N GLN A 547 -23.15 -28.15 5.71
CA GLN A 547 -23.91 -29.38 5.40
C GLN A 547 -24.84 -29.16 4.20
N HIS A 548 -25.48 -28.00 4.11
CA HIS A 548 -26.28 -27.64 2.94
C HIS A 548 -25.40 -27.53 1.69
N ALA A 549 -24.27 -26.84 1.78
CA ALA A 549 -23.33 -26.67 0.66
C ALA A 549 -22.76 -28.00 0.14
N LEU A 550 -22.45 -28.94 1.03
CA LEU A 550 -21.95 -30.27 0.68
C LEU A 550 -22.97 -31.18 -0.02
N LYS A 551 -24.25 -30.77 -0.12
CA LYS A 551 -25.22 -31.45 -1.00
C LYS A 551 -24.94 -31.19 -2.48
N LEU A 552 -24.17 -30.14 -2.81
CA LEU A 552 -23.73 -29.88 -4.17
C LEU A 552 -22.65 -30.91 -4.55
N PRO A 553 -22.75 -31.56 -5.73
CA PRO A 553 -21.81 -32.61 -6.10
C PRO A 553 -20.44 -32.03 -6.44
N GLU A 554 -19.37 -32.76 -6.08
CA GLU A 554 -17.97 -32.38 -6.33
C GLU A 554 -17.73 -31.98 -7.80
N ILE A 555 -18.35 -32.69 -8.74
CA ILE A 555 -18.19 -32.42 -10.18
C ILE A 555 -18.73 -31.05 -10.61
N ALA A 556 -19.80 -30.55 -9.97
CA ALA A 556 -20.37 -29.25 -10.28
C ALA A 556 -19.61 -28.11 -9.58
N VAL A 557 -19.22 -28.32 -8.32
CA VAL A 557 -18.50 -27.33 -7.50
C VAL A 557 -17.03 -27.18 -7.92
N GLY A 558 -16.46 -28.24 -8.48
CA GLY A 558 -15.03 -28.35 -8.74
C GLY A 558 -14.26 -28.76 -7.49
N ARG A 559 -13.26 -29.64 -7.68
CA ARG A 559 -12.46 -30.27 -6.60
C ARG A 559 -11.91 -29.26 -5.59
N GLN A 560 -11.40 -28.11 -6.07
CA GLN A 560 -10.79 -27.11 -5.20
C GLN A 560 -11.80 -26.51 -4.21
N GLN A 561 -12.97 -26.07 -4.69
CA GLN A 561 -13.97 -25.47 -3.81
C GLN A 561 -14.63 -26.54 -2.91
N TYR A 562 -14.81 -27.75 -3.43
CA TYR A 562 -15.32 -28.87 -2.64
C TYR A 562 -14.38 -29.23 -1.48
N GLY A 563 -13.07 -29.32 -1.74
CA GLY A 563 -12.06 -29.50 -0.70
C GLY A 563 -12.08 -28.37 0.35
N ARG A 564 -12.35 -27.13 -0.05
CA ARG A 564 -12.50 -26.00 0.88
C ARG A 564 -13.75 -26.12 1.75
N LEU A 565 -14.87 -26.62 1.23
CA LEU A 565 -16.06 -26.93 2.04
C LEU A 565 -15.77 -28.01 3.08
N LEU A 566 -15.05 -29.08 2.70
CA LEU A 566 -14.62 -30.13 3.63
C LEU A 566 -13.68 -29.58 4.71
N SER A 567 -12.70 -28.76 4.32
CA SER A 567 -11.80 -28.07 5.26
C SER A 567 -12.57 -27.13 6.20
N GLY A 568 -13.57 -26.42 5.67
CA GLY A 568 -14.53 -25.63 6.46
C GLY A 568 -15.26 -26.49 7.50
N MET A 569 -15.80 -27.65 7.10
CA MET A 569 -16.46 -28.56 8.04
C MET A 569 -15.51 -29.06 9.12
N GLY A 570 -14.26 -29.36 8.76
CA GLY A 570 -13.21 -29.69 9.72
C GLY A 570 -13.03 -28.61 10.78
N GLN A 571 -13.00 -27.33 10.36
CA GLN A 571 -12.91 -26.21 11.30
C GLN A 571 -14.14 -26.12 12.20
N ILE A 572 -15.37 -26.23 11.65
CA ILE A 572 -16.60 -26.16 12.44
C ILE A 572 -16.68 -27.27 13.50
N HIS A 573 -16.31 -28.50 13.13
CA HIS A 573 -16.19 -29.59 14.10
C HIS A 573 -15.15 -29.28 15.19
N ALA A 574 -14.02 -28.65 14.84
CA ALA A 574 -13.01 -28.25 15.82
C ALA A 574 -13.50 -27.13 16.75
N PHE A 575 -14.30 -26.18 16.25
CA PHE A 575 -14.97 -25.15 17.07
C PHE A 575 -15.96 -25.77 18.07
N LEU A 576 -16.67 -26.82 17.66
CA LEU A 576 -17.60 -27.58 18.51
C LEU A 576 -16.90 -28.55 19.48
N GLY A 577 -15.57 -28.66 19.44
CA GLY A 577 -14.81 -29.64 20.25
C GLY A 577 -14.89 -31.09 19.74
N GLU A 578 -15.48 -31.31 18.56
CA GLU A 578 -15.65 -32.61 17.91
C GLU A 578 -14.35 -33.01 17.15
N HIS A 579 -13.23 -33.07 17.87
CA HIS A 579 -11.87 -33.12 17.30
C HIS A 579 -11.59 -34.30 16.36
N GLN A 580 -12.17 -35.47 16.62
CA GLN A 580 -12.00 -36.65 15.76
C GLN A 580 -12.73 -36.47 14.42
N ALA A 581 -13.93 -35.89 14.45
CA ALA A 581 -14.67 -35.56 13.24
C ALA A 581 -13.91 -34.47 12.45
N ALA A 582 -13.40 -33.45 13.13
CA ALA A 582 -12.56 -32.43 12.54
C ALA A 582 -11.36 -33.02 11.78
N ALA A 583 -10.61 -33.92 12.42
CA ALA A 583 -9.47 -34.60 11.82
C ALA A 583 -9.85 -35.40 10.56
N SER A 584 -10.99 -36.10 10.58
CA SER A 584 -11.50 -36.84 9.43
C SER A 584 -11.83 -35.92 8.24
N PHE A 585 -12.53 -34.81 8.48
CA PHE A 585 -12.86 -33.84 7.43
C PHE A 585 -11.62 -33.16 6.85
N PHE A 586 -10.64 -32.81 7.69
CA PHE A 586 -9.38 -32.26 7.20
C PHE A 586 -8.60 -33.26 6.34
N ALA A 587 -8.60 -34.56 6.69
CA ALA A 587 -7.97 -35.59 5.88
C ALA A 587 -8.65 -35.72 4.51
N GLN A 588 -9.98 -35.74 4.47
CA GLN A 588 -10.75 -35.77 3.22
C GLN A 588 -10.48 -34.52 2.35
N ALA A 589 -10.35 -33.34 2.97
CA ALA A 589 -10.01 -32.11 2.27
C ALA A 589 -8.62 -32.20 1.61
N VAL A 590 -7.60 -32.67 2.35
CA VAL A 590 -6.24 -32.87 1.82
C VAL A 590 -6.25 -33.87 0.66
N GLU A 591 -6.92 -35.02 0.82
CA GLU A 591 -7.04 -36.02 -0.25
C GLU A 591 -7.73 -35.44 -1.50
N THR A 592 -8.68 -34.53 -1.31
CA THR A 592 -9.35 -33.83 -2.43
C THR A 592 -8.41 -32.87 -3.13
N PHE A 593 -7.60 -32.11 -2.37
CA PHE A 593 -6.63 -31.17 -2.95
C PHE A 593 -5.46 -31.87 -3.67
N GLU A 594 -5.03 -33.04 -3.20
CA GLU A 594 -4.00 -33.86 -3.85
C GLU A 594 -4.40 -34.31 -5.27
N LYS A 595 -5.69 -34.32 -5.57
CA LYS A 595 -6.25 -34.66 -6.90
C LYS A 595 -6.32 -33.46 -7.85
N LEU A 596 -5.88 -32.26 -7.43
CA LEU A 596 -5.83 -31.09 -8.30
C LEU A 596 -4.67 -31.20 -9.30
N SER A 597 -4.93 -30.78 -10.54
CA SER A 597 -3.92 -30.80 -11.61
C SER A 597 -2.87 -29.70 -11.46
N ASP A 598 -3.20 -28.58 -10.82
CA ASP A 598 -2.26 -27.50 -10.51
C ASP A 598 -1.62 -27.74 -9.12
N PRO A 599 -0.33 -28.12 -9.07
CA PRO A 599 0.34 -28.40 -7.81
C PRO A 599 0.53 -27.16 -6.94
N ALA A 600 0.60 -25.96 -7.52
CA ALA A 600 0.78 -24.73 -6.75
C ALA A 600 -0.50 -24.38 -5.97
N GLU A 601 -1.66 -24.47 -6.63
CA GLU A 601 -2.96 -24.29 -6.00
C GLU A 601 -3.27 -25.40 -4.98
N ALA A 602 -2.95 -26.66 -5.31
CA ALA A 602 -3.07 -27.78 -4.36
C ALA A 602 -2.28 -27.52 -3.07
N GLN A 603 -1.00 -27.17 -3.20
CA GLN A 603 -0.12 -26.95 -2.06
C GLN A 603 -0.56 -25.76 -1.20
N LYS A 604 -1.19 -24.74 -1.79
CA LYS A 604 -1.74 -23.61 -1.04
C LYS A 604 -2.87 -24.05 -0.11
N ASP A 605 -3.86 -24.77 -0.63
CA ASP A 605 -5.02 -25.22 0.16
C ASP A 605 -4.64 -26.34 1.17
N ILE A 606 -3.68 -27.21 0.81
CA ILE A 606 -3.12 -28.22 1.70
C ILE A 606 -2.38 -27.56 2.88
N ARG A 607 -1.51 -26.57 2.62
CA ARG A 607 -0.80 -25.84 3.69
C ARG A 607 -1.77 -25.19 4.66
N GLN A 608 -2.81 -24.52 4.15
CA GLN A 608 -3.84 -23.91 5.00
C GLN A 608 -4.57 -24.97 5.84
N THR A 609 -4.97 -26.08 5.22
CA THR A 609 -5.68 -27.16 5.93
C THR A 609 -4.79 -27.85 6.97
N ASN A 610 -3.51 -28.04 6.69
CA ASN A 610 -2.55 -28.57 7.66
C ASN A 610 -2.34 -27.63 8.85
N LEU A 611 -2.45 -26.30 8.66
CA LEU A 611 -2.44 -25.36 9.77
C LEU A 611 -3.65 -25.57 10.70
N TYR A 612 -4.84 -25.80 10.13
CA TYR A 612 -6.04 -26.15 10.92
C TYR A 612 -5.91 -27.49 11.63
N ARG A 613 -5.32 -28.50 10.97
CA ARG A 613 -5.00 -29.79 11.61
C ARG A 613 -4.05 -29.62 12.78
N LEU A 614 -3.03 -28.76 12.63
CA LEU A 614 -2.13 -28.44 13.72
C LEU A 614 -2.89 -27.82 14.89
N HIS A 615 -3.71 -26.78 14.67
CA HIS A 615 -4.53 -26.18 15.73
C HIS A 615 -5.42 -27.20 16.45
N ASN A 616 -6.05 -28.12 15.70
CA ASN A 616 -6.90 -29.17 16.26
C ASN A 616 -6.08 -30.12 17.16
N ALA A 617 -4.88 -30.51 16.73
CA ALA A 617 -3.98 -31.36 17.50
C ALA A 617 -3.41 -30.66 18.75
N LEU A 618 -3.15 -29.35 18.67
CA LEU A 618 -2.76 -28.54 19.83
C LEU A 618 -3.89 -28.45 20.88
N ASP A 619 -5.14 -28.49 20.43
CA ASP A 619 -6.31 -28.46 21.30
C ASP A 619 -6.56 -29.77 22.03
N THR A 620 -6.45 -30.90 21.31
CA THR A 620 -6.56 -32.24 21.90
C THR A 620 -5.39 -32.60 22.80
N GLY A 621 -4.27 -31.89 22.71
CA GLY A 621 -3.06 -32.19 23.49
C GLY A 621 -2.37 -33.46 22.99
N GLU A 622 -2.31 -33.66 21.68
CA GLU A 622 -1.61 -34.78 21.04
C GLU A 622 -0.14 -34.87 21.46
N THR A 623 0.49 -36.03 21.29
CA THR A 623 1.92 -36.16 21.59
C THR A 623 2.78 -35.41 20.57
N TRP A 624 3.98 -35.01 21.00
CA TRP A 624 4.93 -34.31 20.12
C TRP A 624 5.24 -35.13 18.85
N GLU A 625 5.43 -36.43 19.02
CA GLU A 625 5.75 -37.37 17.94
C GLU A 625 4.65 -37.40 16.88
N ASN A 626 3.38 -37.36 17.31
CA ASN A 626 2.22 -37.39 16.42
C ASN A 626 2.06 -36.08 15.65
N ILE A 627 2.41 -34.94 16.24
CA ILE A 627 2.26 -33.63 15.59
C ILE A 627 3.48 -33.20 14.77
N GLN A 628 4.63 -33.85 14.95
CA GLN A 628 5.89 -33.50 14.29
C GLN A 628 5.77 -33.36 12.76
N PRO A 629 5.02 -34.20 12.03
CA PRO A 629 4.81 -34.01 10.59
C PRO A 629 4.08 -32.70 10.25
N LEU A 630 3.07 -32.32 11.05
CA LEU A 630 2.33 -31.07 10.88
C LEU A 630 3.18 -29.85 11.22
N VAL A 631 3.98 -29.94 12.30
CA VAL A 631 4.96 -28.92 12.69
C VAL A 631 5.99 -28.70 11.58
N THR A 632 6.54 -29.78 11.02
CA THR A 632 7.52 -29.73 9.92
C THR A 632 6.89 -29.13 8.66
N SER A 633 5.65 -29.48 8.35
CA SER A 633 4.91 -28.92 7.22
C SER A 633 4.67 -27.42 7.35
N ALA A 634 4.34 -26.93 8.56
CA ALA A 634 4.03 -25.52 8.81
C ALA A 634 5.28 -24.64 8.93
N PHE A 635 6.35 -25.14 9.55
CA PHE A 635 7.49 -24.33 9.97
C PHE A 635 8.83 -24.73 9.32
N GLY A 636 8.86 -25.85 8.59
CA GLY A 636 10.09 -26.49 8.14
C GLY A 636 10.73 -27.34 9.24
N SER A 637 11.85 -27.99 8.91
CA SER A 637 12.57 -28.89 9.84
C SER A 637 13.35 -28.17 10.95
N ASP A 638 13.56 -26.86 10.81
CA ASP A 638 14.30 -26.04 11.78
C ASP A 638 13.39 -24.96 12.40
N LEU A 639 12.92 -25.22 13.62
CA LEU A 639 12.09 -24.29 14.37
C LEU A 639 12.83 -23.01 14.79
N ASN A 640 14.15 -23.03 14.93
CA ASN A 640 14.94 -21.82 15.23
C ASN A 640 14.95 -20.88 14.03
N LYS A 641 15.02 -21.44 12.82
CA LYS A 641 14.86 -20.67 11.57
C LYS A 641 13.46 -20.08 11.46
N ALA A 642 12.43 -20.86 11.78
CA ALA A 642 11.05 -20.36 11.79
C ALA A 642 10.86 -19.23 12.82
N ALA A 643 11.37 -19.38 14.04
CA ALA A 643 11.32 -18.37 15.09
C ALA A 643 11.97 -17.04 14.66
N ARG A 644 13.16 -17.09 14.05
CA ARG A 644 13.83 -15.89 13.51
C ARG A 644 13.05 -15.27 12.36
N LYS A 645 12.53 -16.08 11.44
CA LYS A 645 11.73 -15.60 10.30
C LYS A 645 10.50 -14.83 10.77
N PHE A 646 9.68 -15.43 11.63
CA PHE A 646 8.40 -14.85 12.03
C PHE A 646 8.52 -13.75 13.09
N SER A 647 9.65 -13.65 13.79
CA SER A 647 9.88 -12.49 14.67
C SER A 647 10.11 -11.21 13.86
N SER A 648 10.80 -11.26 12.71
CA SER A 648 11.19 -10.06 11.97
C SER A 648 10.51 -9.85 10.61
N ASN A 649 9.49 -10.64 10.28
CA ASN A 649 8.77 -10.56 9.01
C ASN A 649 7.27 -10.66 9.27
N PRO A 650 6.44 -9.71 8.80
CA PRO A 650 5.01 -9.72 9.12
C PRO A 650 4.23 -10.68 8.22
N ASN A 651 4.85 -11.19 7.14
CA ASN A 651 4.22 -12.12 6.22
C ASN A 651 3.97 -13.49 6.87
N GLY A 652 2.79 -14.06 6.61
CA GLY A 652 2.41 -15.37 7.14
C GLY A 652 1.91 -15.33 8.59
N ARG A 653 1.29 -14.22 9.00
CA ARG A 653 0.74 -13.96 10.35
C ARG A 653 -0.05 -15.13 10.98
N PHE A 654 -0.85 -15.89 10.22
CA PHE A 654 -1.57 -17.05 10.76
C PHE A 654 -0.63 -18.21 11.13
N THR A 655 0.40 -18.46 10.32
CA THR A 655 1.45 -19.43 10.66
C THR A 655 2.27 -18.95 11.84
N HIS A 656 2.55 -17.65 11.93
CA HIS A 656 3.22 -17.06 13.08
C HIS A 656 2.42 -17.25 14.38
N HIS A 657 1.12 -16.95 14.36
CA HIS A 657 0.22 -17.24 15.48
C HIS A 657 0.29 -18.72 15.92
N ALA A 658 0.20 -19.65 14.96
CA ALA A 658 0.33 -21.08 15.27
C ALA A 658 1.68 -21.46 15.89
N LEU A 659 2.78 -20.82 15.48
CA LEU A 659 4.11 -21.05 16.05
C LEU A 659 4.15 -20.64 17.54
N LEU A 660 3.63 -19.47 17.87
CA LEU A 660 3.63 -19.00 19.26
C LEU A 660 2.71 -19.86 20.15
N ARG A 661 1.59 -20.32 19.61
CA ARG A 661 0.74 -21.28 20.31
C ARG A 661 1.42 -22.63 20.52
N LEU A 662 2.17 -23.13 19.52
CA LEU A 662 2.98 -24.35 19.66
C LEU A 662 3.96 -24.23 20.84
N PHE A 663 4.61 -23.07 21.00
CA PHE A 663 5.52 -22.81 22.12
C PHE A 663 4.84 -22.93 23.48
N SER A 664 3.59 -22.47 23.60
CA SER A 664 2.82 -22.55 24.85
C SER A 664 2.43 -23.98 25.22
N VAL A 665 2.17 -24.84 24.22
CA VAL A 665 1.69 -26.22 24.44
C VAL A 665 2.85 -27.20 24.65
N TYR A 666 3.99 -27.01 23.96
CA TYR A 666 5.18 -27.86 24.06
C TYR A 666 6.42 -27.07 24.49
N PRO A 667 6.44 -26.53 25.71
CA PRO A 667 7.49 -25.62 26.13
C PRO A 667 8.88 -26.27 26.19
N GLN A 668 8.96 -27.57 26.49
CA GLN A 668 10.23 -28.29 26.58
C GLN A 668 10.81 -28.59 25.18
N GLN A 669 9.98 -29.12 24.28
CA GLN A 669 10.39 -29.51 22.92
C GLN A 669 10.76 -28.29 22.06
N THR A 670 10.22 -27.12 22.38
CA THR A 670 10.44 -25.88 21.61
C THR A 670 11.33 -24.85 22.33
N ALA A 671 11.98 -25.21 23.44
CA ALA A 671 12.75 -24.29 24.28
C ALA A 671 13.83 -23.50 23.49
N SER A 672 14.53 -24.15 22.55
CA SER A 672 15.54 -23.48 21.71
C SER A 672 14.91 -22.42 20.80
N ALA A 673 13.77 -22.72 20.19
CA ALA A 673 13.07 -21.82 19.27
C ALA A 673 12.43 -20.64 20.01
N GLN A 674 11.86 -20.88 21.19
CA GLN A 674 11.37 -19.84 22.08
C GLN A 674 12.46 -18.83 22.43
N LYS A 675 13.64 -19.32 22.83
CA LYS A 675 14.79 -18.46 23.14
C LYS A 675 15.19 -17.61 21.93
N ASN A 676 15.34 -18.24 20.75
CA ASN A 676 15.66 -17.48 19.52
C ASN A 676 14.58 -16.44 19.17
N TYR A 677 13.30 -16.73 19.45
CA TYR A 677 12.21 -15.80 19.21
C TYR A 677 12.27 -14.57 20.12
N LEU A 678 12.52 -14.79 21.42
CA LEU A 678 12.66 -13.75 22.44
C LEU A 678 13.95 -12.93 22.29
N ASP A 679 15.08 -13.59 21.98
CA ASP A 679 16.36 -12.92 21.71
C ASP A 679 16.26 -11.94 20.53
N ASN A 680 15.27 -12.14 19.64
CA ASN A 680 15.00 -11.27 18.50
C ASN A 680 13.92 -10.20 18.76
N GLN A 681 13.56 -9.93 20.02
CA GLN A 681 12.47 -9.00 20.37
C GLN A 681 12.66 -7.59 19.79
N ALA A 682 13.89 -7.08 19.72
CA ALA A 682 14.18 -5.77 19.15
C ALA A 682 13.78 -5.62 17.66
N HIS A 683 13.57 -6.74 16.96
CA HIS A 683 13.16 -6.78 15.55
C HIS A 683 11.71 -7.22 15.37
N TRP A 684 10.93 -7.34 16.44
CA TRP A 684 9.53 -7.71 16.34
C TRP A 684 8.75 -6.73 15.47
N GLN A 685 8.10 -7.26 14.44
CA GLN A 685 7.17 -6.52 13.61
C GLN A 685 5.72 -6.85 13.97
N SER A 686 4.83 -5.93 13.61
CA SER A 686 3.38 -6.00 13.80
C SER A 686 2.67 -5.25 12.67
N GLU A 687 1.46 -5.66 12.33
CA GLU A 687 0.55 -4.93 11.44
C GLU A 687 -0.84 -4.85 12.07
N THR A 688 -1.76 -4.14 11.43
CA THR A 688 -3.15 -4.05 11.88
C THR A 688 -3.97 -5.28 11.46
N GLY A 689 -4.86 -5.72 12.34
CA GLY A 689 -5.92 -6.67 12.02
C GLY A 689 -5.58 -8.12 12.34
N HIS A 690 -6.64 -8.93 12.43
CA HIS A 690 -6.55 -10.33 12.87
C HIS A 690 -5.57 -11.17 12.04
N PRO A 691 -4.66 -11.97 12.66
CA PRO A 691 -4.62 -12.37 14.07
C PRO A 691 -3.55 -11.65 14.92
N TRP A 692 -3.17 -10.42 14.60
CA TRP A 692 -2.08 -9.73 15.33
C TRP A 692 -2.36 -9.55 16.83
N GLN A 693 -3.61 -9.36 17.24
CA GLN A 693 -4.01 -9.37 18.65
C GLN A 693 -3.64 -10.69 19.36
N LEU A 694 -3.83 -11.84 18.68
CA LEU A 694 -3.47 -13.15 19.23
C LEU A 694 -1.96 -13.36 19.25
N ILE A 695 -1.25 -12.88 18.22
CA ILE A 695 0.23 -12.90 18.21
C ILE A 695 0.76 -12.12 19.41
N HIS A 696 0.18 -10.96 19.70
CA HIS A 696 0.53 -10.13 20.84
C HIS A 696 0.17 -10.77 22.18
N LEU A 697 -1.00 -11.41 22.31
CA LEU A 697 -1.36 -12.23 23.46
C LEU A 697 -0.28 -13.30 23.73
N TRP A 698 0.09 -14.08 22.71
CA TRP A 698 1.05 -15.17 22.88
C TRP A 698 2.50 -14.68 23.06
N ARG A 699 2.87 -13.51 22.52
CA ARG A 699 4.14 -12.82 22.86
C ARG A 699 4.16 -12.44 24.33
N GLY A 700 3.07 -11.87 24.85
CA GLY A 700 2.92 -11.53 26.26
C GLY A 700 3.04 -12.75 27.16
N TRP A 701 2.33 -13.83 26.81
CA TRP A 701 2.44 -15.14 27.47
C TRP A 701 3.88 -15.66 27.51
N LEU A 702 4.54 -15.70 26.35
CA LEU A 702 5.90 -16.23 26.22
C LEU A 702 6.91 -15.41 27.03
N ALA A 703 6.82 -14.08 26.98
CA ALA A 703 7.72 -13.19 27.71
C ALA A 703 7.55 -13.29 29.23
N HIS A 704 6.31 -13.34 29.72
CA HIS A 704 6.03 -13.47 31.16
C HIS A 704 6.61 -14.76 31.73
N PHE A 705 6.35 -15.90 31.10
CA PHE A 705 6.88 -17.19 31.57
C PHE A 705 8.38 -17.38 31.32
N ALA A 706 9.00 -16.52 30.52
CA ALA A 706 10.45 -16.39 30.41
C ALA A 706 11.05 -15.42 31.46
N GLY A 707 10.23 -14.82 32.33
CA GLY A 707 10.65 -13.90 33.39
C GLY A 707 10.85 -12.45 32.94
N ASN A 708 10.22 -12.04 31.84
CA ASN A 708 10.37 -10.70 31.27
C ASN A 708 9.04 -9.93 31.23
N ASP A 709 8.61 -9.45 32.39
CA ASP A 709 7.31 -8.79 32.58
C ASP A 709 7.18 -7.44 31.87
N ILE A 710 8.30 -6.75 31.60
CA ILE A 710 8.29 -5.49 30.85
C ILE A 710 7.88 -5.76 29.40
N ILE A 711 8.56 -6.71 28.74
CA ILE A 711 8.22 -7.12 27.38
C ILE A 711 6.82 -7.74 27.33
N ALA A 712 6.43 -8.48 28.37
CA ALA A 712 5.09 -9.03 28.46
C ALA A 712 4.02 -7.94 28.48
N ALA A 713 4.21 -6.89 29.29
CA ALA A 713 3.28 -5.77 29.37
C ALA A 713 3.20 -4.98 28.05
N GLU A 714 4.34 -4.72 27.40
CA GLU A 714 4.37 -4.09 26.06
C GLU A 714 3.58 -4.92 25.03
N ALA A 715 3.82 -6.23 24.99
CA ALA A 715 3.13 -7.11 24.07
C ALA A 715 1.61 -7.14 24.34
N PHE A 716 1.17 -7.20 25.61
CA PHE A 716 -0.24 -7.13 25.94
C PHE A 716 -0.87 -5.78 25.60
N ASN A 717 -0.20 -4.65 25.87
CA ASN A 717 -0.70 -3.33 25.46
C ASN A 717 -0.94 -3.26 23.94
N HIS A 718 -0.01 -3.77 23.14
CA HIS A 718 -0.23 -3.87 21.69
C HIS A 718 -1.43 -4.73 21.30
N ALA A 719 -1.74 -5.79 22.04
CA ALA A 719 -2.95 -6.58 21.79
C ALA A 719 -4.24 -5.79 22.07
N LEU A 720 -4.20 -4.81 22.97
CA LEU A 720 -5.35 -4.01 23.40
C LEU A 720 -5.53 -2.70 22.61
N ASP A 721 -4.44 -2.15 22.06
CA ASP A 721 -4.44 -0.89 21.31
C ASP A 721 -5.03 -1.01 19.88
N GLU A 722 -5.25 -2.22 19.37
CA GLU A 722 -5.89 -2.42 18.07
C GLU A 722 -7.41 -2.10 18.12
N GLU A 723 -7.87 -1.19 17.25
CA GLU A 723 -9.31 -0.93 17.06
C GLU A 723 -10.04 -2.24 16.69
N ALA A 724 -10.79 -2.79 17.64
CA ALA A 724 -11.52 -4.05 17.49
C ALA A 724 -12.97 -3.78 17.04
N ASP A 725 -13.22 -3.77 15.73
CA ASP A 725 -14.56 -3.53 15.19
C ASP A 725 -15.54 -4.70 15.45
N GLY A 726 -15.09 -5.94 15.30
CA GLY A 726 -15.94 -7.14 15.42
C GLY A 726 -16.07 -7.70 16.84
N LEU A 727 -17.22 -8.30 17.16
CA LEU A 727 -17.51 -8.85 18.50
C LEU A 727 -16.49 -9.92 18.95
N THR A 728 -16.02 -10.78 18.05
CA THR A 728 -14.96 -11.76 18.36
C THR A 728 -13.63 -11.09 18.67
N LEU A 729 -13.27 -10.02 17.97
CA LEU A 729 -12.02 -9.29 18.25
C LEU A 729 -12.11 -8.58 19.61
N GLN A 730 -13.25 -7.96 19.91
CA GLN A 730 -13.51 -7.37 21.22
C GLN A 730 -13.45 -8.42 22.34
N TRP A 731 -13.96 -9.63 22.08
CA TRP A 731 -13.85 -10.76 23.02
C TRP A 731 -12.40 -11.22 23.24
N ILE A 732 -11.59 -11.29 22.18
CA ILE A 732 -10.15 -11.60 22.27
C ILE A 732 -9.43 -10.54 23.11
N VAL A 733 -9.71 -9.25 22.87
CA VAL A 733 -9.14 -8.13 23.64
C VAL A 733 -9.52 -8.24 25.12
N LEU A 734 -10.80 -8.45 25.44
CA LEU A 734 -11.25 -8.63 26.81
C LEU A 734 -10.60 -9.84 27.49
N THR A 735 -10.50 -10.97 26.80
CA THR A 735 -9.85 -12.19 27.31
C THR A 735 -8.36 -11.94 27.58
N THR A 736 -7.70 -11.19 26.69
CA THR A 736 -6.28 -10.80 26.83
C THR A 736 -6.08 -9.90 28.04
N ALA A 737 -6.96 -8.91 28.25
CA ALA A 737 -6.91 -8.02 29.41
C ALA A 737 -7.10 -8.78 30.73
N VAL A 738 -8.05 -9.71 30.79
CA VAL A 738 -8.27 -10.57 31.98
C VAL A 738 -7.06 -11.47 32.24
N LEU A 739 -6.45 -12.04 31.20
CA LEU A 739 -5.21 -12.80 31.34
C LEU A 739 -4.08 -11.94 31.90
N ALA A 740 -3.87 -10.74 31.36
CA ALA A 740 -2.82 -9.83 31.81
C ALA A 740 -3.03 -9.36 33.26
N GLU A 741 -4.26 -9.04 33.66
CA GLU A 741 -4.62 -8.77 35.06
C GLU A 741 -4.25 -9.96 35.94
N ARG A 742 -4.57 -11.18 35.49
CA ARG A 742 -4.32 -12.39 36.24
C ARG A 742 -2.84 -12.75 36.39
N LEU A 743 -2.01 -12.36 35.42
CA LEU A 743 -0.56 -12.44 35.49
C LEU A 743 0.08 -11.33 36.34
N GLY A 744 -0.72 -10.43 36.93
CA GLY A 744 -0.23 -9.35 37.80
C GLY A 744 0.22 -8.09 37.05
N LEU A 745 -0.07 -7.98 35.75
CA LEU A 745 0.34 -6.87 34.89
C LEU A 745 -0.70 -5.75 34.76
N GLY A 746 -1.86 -5.87 35.43
CA GLY A 746 -3.00 -4.95 35.27
C GLY A 746 -2.73 -3.48 35.61
N LYS A 747 -1.70 -3.16 36.40
CA LYS A 747 -1.31 -1.76 36.65
C LYS A 747 -0.61 -1.10 35.46
N SER A 748 0.11 -1.88 34.65
CA SER A 748 0.84 -1.41 33.47
C SER A 748 -0.02 -1.42 32.20
N ILE A 749 -1.22 -1.98 32.30
CA ILE A 749 -2.14 -2.26 31.19
C ILE A 749 -3.55 -1.81 31.61
N PRO A 750 -3.82 -0.49 31.62
CA PRO A 750 -5.11 0.02 32.07
C PRO A 750 -6.20 -0.30 31.04
N TYR A 751 -7.05 -1.28 31.33
CA TYR A 751 -8.19 -1.67 30.49
C TYR A 751 -9.48 -1.80 31.32
N PRO A 752 -10.63 -1.30 30.85
CA PRO A 752 -11.88 -1.29 31.63
C PRO A 752 -12.60 -2.66 31.62
N ILE A 753 -11.96 -3.70 32.17
CA ILE A 753 -12.42 -5.10 32.13
C ILE A 753 -13.88 -5.25 32.59
N ALA A 754 -14.25 -4.69 33.74
CA ALA A 754 -15.59 -4.87 34.32
C ALA A 754 -16.69 -4.25 33.44
N THR A 755 -16.45 -3.03 32.93
CA THR A 755 -17.37 -2.32 32.04
C THR A 755 -17.53 -3.07 30.73
N GLU A 756 -16.41 -3.52 30.16
CA GLU A 756 -16.42 -4.19 28.86
C GLU A 756 -17.03 -5.59 28.91
N ALA A 757 -16.76 -6.34 29.98
CA ALA A 757 -17.41 -7.63 30.24
C ALA A 757 -18.94 -7.48 30.36
N ALA A 758 -19.42 -6.44 31.05
CA ALA A 758 -20.86 -6.16 31.15
C ALA A 758 -21.47 -5.81 29.79
N ARG A 759 -20.79 -4.98 28.99
CA ARG A 759 -21.21 -4.61 27.63
C ARG A 759 -21.30 -5.84 26.71
N LEU A 760 -20.23 -6.64 26.65
CA LEU A 760 -20.17 -7.85 25.81
C LEU A 760 -21.12 -8.95 26.27
N LYS A 761 -21.50 -9.00 27.55
CA LYS A 761 -22.56 -9.92 27.99
C LYS A 761 -23.91 -9.65 27.32
N THR A 762 -24.17 -8.39 26.97
CA THR A 762 -25.38 -7.98 26.26
C THR A 762 -25.19 -8.06 24.74
N ALA A 763 -24.07 -7.54 24.22
CA ALA A 763 -23.81 -7.44 22.79
C ALA A 763 -23.36 -8.77 22.15
N PHE A 764 -22.75 -9.66 22.92
CA PHE A 764 -22.22 -10.94 22.47
C PHE A 764 -22.53 -12.08 23.46
N PRO A 765 -23.81 -12.46 23.61
CA PRO A 765 -24.23 -13.43 24.63
C PRO A 765 -23.68 -14.85 24.41
N GLN A 766 -23.35 -15.21 23.16
CA GLN A 766 -22.80 -16.53 22.81
C GLN A 766 -21.33 -16.72 23.21
N ALA A 767 -20.62 -15.64 23.56
CA ALA A 767 -19.26 -15.76 24.07
C ALA A 767 -19.23 -16.53 25.41
N PRO A 768 -18.15 -17.27 25.73
CA PRO A 768 -18.07 -18.10 26.93
C PRO A 768 -17.81 -17.28 28.20
N HIS A 769 -18.80 -16.48 28.62
CA HIS A 769 -18.75 -15.60 29.80
C HIS A 769 -18.41 -16.34 31.10
N ALA A 770 -18.87 -17.58 31.25
CA ALA A 770 -18.52 -18.42 32.41
C ALA A 770 -17.03 -18.84 32.41
N ALA A 771 -16.45 -19.07 31.23
CA ALA A 771 -15.02 -19.38 31.10
C ALA A 771 -14.17 -18.15 31.42
N LEU A 772 -14.59 -16.96 30.99
CA LEU A 772 -13.90 -15.71 31.34
C LEU A 772 -13.85 -15.49 32.86
N GLN A 773 -14.95 -15.74 33.57
CA GLN A 773 -14.97 -15.71 35.04
C GLN A 773 -14.05 -16.76 35.67
N THR A 774 -13.94 -17.93 35.03
CA THR A 774 -13.01 -18.99 35.47
C THR A 774 -11.56 -18.56 35.28
N LEU A 775 -11.22 -17.91 34.16
CA LEU A 775 -9.89 -17.35 33.91
C LEU A 775 -9.52 -16.28 34.97
N GLN A 776 -10.46 -15.39 35.29
CA GLN A 776 -10.25 -14.34 36.29
C GLN A 776 -9.95 -14.90 37.70
N LYS A 777 -10.46 -16.10 38.02
CA LYS A 777 -10.27 -16.77 39.31
C LYS A 777 -9.18 -17.84 39.30
N SER A 778 -8.61 -18.16 38.14
CA SER A 778 -7.64 -19.26 37.98
C SER A 778 -6.38 -19.02 38.81
N GLU A 779 -5.69 -20.08 39.23
CA GLU A 779 -4.31 -19.92 39.73
C GLU A 779 -3.42 -19.38 38.60
N ALA A 780 -2.47 -18.50 38.94
CA ALA A 780 -1.49 -17.95 38.00
C ALA A 780 -0.37 -18.97 37.69
N LYS A 781 -0.76 -20.18 37.29
CA LYS A 781 0.14 -21.26 36.84
C LYS A 781 -0.08 -21.50 35.34
N PRO A 782 0.98 -21.74 34.55
CA PRO A 782 0.87 -21.89 33.10
C PRO A 782 -0.20 -22.90 32.68
N GLU A 783 -0.21 -24.09 33.27
CA GLU A 783 -1.17 -25.16 32.90
C GLU A 783 -2.63 -24.79 33.19
N LYS A 784 -2.89 -24.15 34.33
CA LYS A 784 -4.24 -23.73 34.74
C LYS A 784 -4.75 -22.58 33.88
N LEU A 785 -3.89 -21.58 33.64
CA LEU A 785 -4.21 -20.45 32.78
C LEU A 785 -4.40 -20.89 31.33
N LEU A 786 -3.60 -21.82 30.82
CA LEU A 786 -3.72 -22.34 29.45
C LEU A 786 -5.04 -23.10 29.28
N ALA A 787 -5.43 -23.92 30.27
CA ALA A 787 -6.73 -24.59 30.27
C ALA A 787 -7.91 -23.59 30.32
N ALA A 788 -7.82 -22.56 31.17
CA ALA A 788 -8.84 -21.53 31.26
C ALA A 788 -8.94 -20.67 29.97
N LEU A 789 -7.80 -20.33 29.37
CA LEU A 789 -7.73 -19.60 28.10
C LEU A 789 -8.32 -20.43 26.95
N LYS A 790 -8.02 -21.73 26.89
CA LYS A 790 -8.63 -22.69 25.94
C LYS A 790 -10.16 -22.79 26.07
N ALA A 791 -10.72 -22.48 27.23
CA ALA A 791 -12.17 -22.43 27.42
C ALA A 791 -12.78 -21.06 27.05
N CYS A 792 -11.98 -19.99 27.07
CA CYS A 792 -12.43 -18.63 26.71
C CYS A 792 -12.43 -18.38 25.20
N LEU A 793 -11.45 -18.93 24.51
CA LEU A 793 -11.26 -18.77 23.07
C LEU A 793 -11.47 -20.13 22.41
N PRO A 794 -12.24 -20.25 21.31
CA PRO A 794 -12.43 -21.53 20.63
C PRO A 794 -11.47 -21.69 19.44
N PHE A 795 -11.06 -22.94 19.19
CA PHE A 795 -10.24 -23.38 18.05
C PHE A 795 -9.13 -22.43 17.55
N ASN A 796 -9.30 -21.75 16.41
CA ASN A 796 -8.28 -20.89 15.78
C ASN A 796 -8.27 -19.46 16.34
N PHE A 797 -9.23 -19.10 17.20
CA PHE A 797 -9.24 -17.86 17.96
C PHE A 797 -8.44 -17.97 19.27
N LYS A 798 -7.89 -19.16 19.58
CA LYS A 798 -7.01 -19.43 20.72
C LYS A 798 -5.59 -18.99 20.46
#